data_AF-A0A369P189-F1
#
_entry.id   AF-A0A369P189-F1
#
_cell.length_a   1.000
_cell.length_b   1.000
_cell.length_c   1.000
_cell.angle_alpha   90.00
_cell.angle_beta   90.00
_cell.angle_gamma   90.00
#
_symmetry.space_group_name_H-M   'P 1'
#
loop_
_entity.id
_entity.type
_entity.pdbx_description
1 polymer ?
#
loop_
_entity_poly.entity_id
_entity_poly.type
_entity_poly.pdbx_seq_one_letter_code
_entity_poly.pdbx_strand_id
1 'polypeptide(L)'
;MKNADFRKWQKALGATLSVLLAFTLAWASPMGGGFGQAAALGVVAADAVPMSDGAAAGDEQAAGETGLDAAAELGTSGASDASASEQVAADAGRVEPEVEESSAEPASGAEAVLAQADADEAQRAAEERATDVDELGYVPGEIVVIYEEDASVLEQADVAAAIGTEGEPEPAPFDSGDAAVVDIADEITVGTAADAAAAEDAVKYAFPNYVAKSFDEPAASAQSSSASPLATGDELASQQWYLSAVKAPEAWSLLAASGRSAEPVRVAVLDTGASISHSDLQGPLDMSRSGEVVWADMKTGKVSFKPLRGDGYLNGTNEMPFYSTHGTHVAGIIAAKAGNGGVLGVASGGSTALANKIVSIAAIDIFSCIGENNDGTKFSSATVLDILYGLAKARDMGCSVVNMSLGFYTDDEKCIAALNEKTSELDEQGVVQVCAAGNDHTAAKSYPAACDATLSVISLSKRGAIPSNSSTYSMKAWESADGYMRSWFSNYGDWCDIAAPGESIYSTGVLEGTLKNGYLIMSGTSMASPVVAAAAALVQAADPDLSAAEVKDVLCRTAADLHTAGKDGESGWGLVNAEAAVKAALPPSQSEVPGVEPDVPEEEPPASLANAKLAIPSLTYTGKVQTPAVSVTLGGATLVQGRDYRATISPATVKAVGTYSVTVEGVGVYRGTLRGSFKVNAADISSAQIQAIGSQNHTGKAVTPQPKVTWQGVTLAAGTDYTVSYANNVNAGTAKMAISGKGNFTGTKSVNFSIVKVDRNVWKTVGGKTYYYGADGQPVKWSQKIGGHWYYFNGSGVMQRGWITWNADGLKSYFDGNGRALTDWQKLSGKWYYFDPATGKSLRWGQKIGGNFFYFNGASVMQEGWVAWPDDTRSYFAYGSGRAKTGWQKLDGKWYYFDPATGRTLRWGQKIGGNFFYFNGRSQMQEGWVTWAADDSKSYFAYGSGRAKTGWQKLDGKWYYFDPSTGRTLRWGQKIGGNFFYFNGRSQMQEGWVTWAADGSKSYFAYGSGRAKTGWQTIGGQRYYFDPDTYKTTGAVGKSVTGSTRTVYITNTGEKYHAAGCRYLSQSKIAIQQKNAIAQGYGPCSVCKP
;
A
#
# COMPACT_ATOMS: atom_id res chain seq x y z
N MET A 1 4.42 1.25 -21.38
CA MET A 1 3.38 1.61 -22.40
C MET A 1 4.01 2.36 -23.57
N LYS A 2 3.36 2.45 -24.75
CA LYS A 2 3.89 3.14 -25.93
C LYS A 2 3.33 4.57 -26.06
N ASN A 3 4.05 5.44 -26.78
CA ASN A 3 3.84 6.91 -26.85
C ASN A 3 2.54 7.37 -27.56
N ALA A 4 1.64 6.45 -27.88
CA ALA A 4 0.30 6.73 -28.41
C ALA A 4 -0.74 6.87 -27.29
N ASP A 5 -0.64 6.03 -26.24
CA ASP A 5 -1.70 5.86 -25.25
C ASP A 5 -1.73 7.00 -24.22
N PHE A 6 -0.56 7.56 -23.90
CA PHE A 6 -0.44 8.79 -23.08
C PHE A 6 -1.28 9.95 -23.65
N ARG A 7 -1.38 10.07 -24.98
CA ARG A 7 -2.19 11.10 -25.65
C ARG A 7 -3.69 10.79 -25.74
N LYS A 8 -4.12 9.55 -25.45
CA LYS A 8 -5.53 9.24 -25.13
C LYS A 8 -5.83 9.65 -23.68
N TRP A 9 -4.98 9.25 -22.73
CA TRP A 9 -5.14 9.52 -21.30
C TRP A 9 -5.22 11.02 -20.99
N GLN A 10 -4.32 11.82 -21.56
CA GLN A 10 -4.32 13.28 -21.43
C GLN A 10 -5.59 13.96 -22.01
N LYS A 11 -6.31 13.28 -22.91
CA LYS A 11 -7.57 13.78 -23.49
C LYS A 11 -8.79 13.50 -22.60
N ALA A 12 -8.75 12.46 -21.76
CA ALA A 12 -9.82 12.14 -20.82
C ALA A 12 -9.89 13.15 -19.67
N LEU A 13 -8.73 13.49 -19.07
CA LEU A 13 -8.61 14.45 -17.96
C LEU A 13 -9.14 15.87 -18.28
N GLY A 14 -9.06 16.29 -19.55
CA GLY A 14 -9.57 17.61 -19.96
C GLY A 14 -11.10 17.73 -19.94
N ALA A 15 -11.83 16.60 -20.03
CA ALA A 15 -13.29 16.60 -20.04
C ALA A 15 -13.90 16.75 -18.64
N THR A 16 -13.41 15.97 -17.67
CA THR A 16 -13.93 15.96 -16.29
C THR A 16 -13.73 17.28 -15.56
N LEU A 17 -12.62 17.99 -15.81
CA LEU A 17 -12.34 19.28 -15.17
C LEU A 17 -13.33 20.40 -15.56
N SER A 18 -14.06 20.24 -16.67
CA SER A 18 -15.01 21.24 -17.16
C SER A 18 -16.40 21.18 -16.48
N VAL A 19 -16.70 20.10 -15.75
CA VAL A 19 -18.00 19.89 -15.09
C VAL A 19 -18.02 20.48 -13.66
N LEU A 20 -16.85 20.53 -13.00
CA LEU A 20 -16.71 20.96 -11.61
C LEU A 20 -16.75 22.48 -11.38
N LEU A 21 -16.66 23.30 -12.44
CA LEU A 21 -16.65 24.77 -12.35
C LEU A 21 -18.04 25.42 -12.53
N ALA A 22 -19.11 24.63 -12.63
CA ALA A 22 -20.44 25.09 -13.04
C ALA A 22 -21.48 25.22 -11.91
N PHE A 23 -21.15 24.87 -10.66
CA PHE A 23 -22.17 24.63 -9.61
C PHE A 23 -22.10 25.51 -8.34
N THR A 24 -21.45 26.69 -8.40
CA THR A 24 -21.55 27.71 -7.33
C THR A 24 -21.63 29.14 -7.87
N LEU A 25 -22.71 29.52 -8.58
CA LEU A 25 -23.09 30.93 -8.81
C LEU A 25 -24.53 31.11 -9.34
N ALA A 26 -25.53 30.83 -8.51
CA ALA A 26 -26.92 31.25 -8.71
C ALA A 26 -27.63 31.38 -7.35
N TRP A 27 -28.60 32.30 -7.26
CA TRP A 27 -29.24 32.79 -6.02
C TRP A 27 -28.27 33.57 -5.10
N ALA A 28 -28.50 34.84 -4.74
CA ALA A 28 -29.62 35.71 -5.11
C ALA A 28 -29.25 37.20 -5.15
N SER A 29 -30.03 37.96 -5.92
CA SER A 29 -30.19 39.42 -5.87
C SER A 29 -31.54 39.73 -6.53
N PRO A 30 -32.29 40.74 -6.04
CA PRO A 30 -32.19 42.02 -6.73
C PRO A 30 -32.11 43.25 -5.79
N MET A 31 -31.94 44.40 -6.43
CA MET A 31 -31.59 45.70 -5.85
C MET A 31 -32.75 46.41 -5.11
N GLY A 32 -32.37 47.25 -4.13
CA GLY A 32 -32.69 48.68 -4.22
C GLY A 32 -33.78 49.25 -3.31
N GLY A 33 -33.55 50.49 -2.84
CA GLY A 33 -34.51 51.29 -2.10
C GLY A 33 -34.09 51.53 -0.64
N GLY A 34 -33.59 52.73 -0.35
CA GLY A 34 -33.24 53.14 1.02
C GLY A 34 -34.03 54.37 1.47
N PHE A 35 -34.24 54.48 2.78
CA PHE A 35 -34.56 55.72 3.49
C PHE A 35 -33.92 55.62 4.87
N GLY A 36 -33.59 56.76 5.48
CA GLY A 36 -33.09 56.80 6.85
C GLY A 36 -33.61 58.02 7.59
N GLN A 37 -33.75 57.90 8.91
CA GLN A 37 -33.82 59.07 9.79
C GLN A 37 -33.45 58.73 11.25
N ALA A 38 -32.70 59.66 11.83
CA ALA A 38 -32.81 60.17 13.20
C ALA A 38 -32.64 59.25 14.43
N ALA A 39 -31.51 59.47 15.12
CA ALA A 39 -31.45 59.95 16.51
C ALA A 39 -31.73 58.95 17.67
N ALA A 40 -31.13 59.08 18.87
CA ALA A 40 -30.21 60.12 19.37
C ALA A 40 -29.32 59.64 20.55
N LEU A 41 -28.23 60.39 20.84
CA LEU A 41 -27.44 60.45 22.09
C LEU A 41 -26.64 59.19 22.49
N GLY A 42 -25.35 59.25 22.88
CA GLY A 42 -24.36 60.36 22.94
C GLY A 42 -22.92 59.76 22.91
N VAL A 43 -21.89 60.44 22.38
CA VAL A 43 -21.11 61.56 22.98
C VAL A 43 -20.28 61.06 24.20
N VAL A 44 -18.93 61.19 24.29
CA VAL A 44 -17.93 62.08 23.63
C VAL A 44 -16.83 61.28 22.88
N ALA A 45 -15.96 61.97 22.12
CA ALA A 45 -14.82 61.43 21.38
C ALA A 45 -13.46 61.52 22.13
N ALA A 46 -12.36 61.21 21.44
CA ALA A 46 -10.97 61.18 21.93
C ALA A 46 -10.28 62.56 21.97
N ASP A 47 -9.06 62.61 22.55
CA ASP A 47 -7.97 63.48 22.05
C ASP A 47 -6.57 62.97 22.52
N ALA A 48 -5.48 63.67 22.16
CA ALA A 48 -4.11 63.12 22.14
C ALA A 48 -3.09 63.71 23.16
N VAL A 49 -2.05 62.91 23.48
CA VAL A 49 -0.57 63.17 23.53
C VAL A 49 -0.08 64.64 23.70
N PRO A 50 0.98 65.01 24.50
CA PRO A 50 1.99 64.21 25.26
C PRO A 50 2.19 64.67 26.75
N MET A 51 3.32 64.26 27.38
CA MET A 51 4.10 64.85 28.53
C MET A 51 4.55 63.72 29.52
N SER A 52 5.60 63.82 30.36
CA SER A 52 7.04 64.17 30.22
C SER A 52 7.71 64.15 31.62
N ASP A 53 8.86 63.45 31.76
CA ASP A 53 9.97 63.57 32.75
C ASP A 53 9.76 63.78 34.28
N GLY A 54 10.69 63.20 35.08
CA GLY A 54 10.97 63.54 36.50
C GLY A 54 10.78 62.37 37.50
N ALA A 55 11.82 61.66 37.99
CA ALA A 55 12.84 62.03 39.01
C ALA A 55 12.32 61.92 40.47
N ALA A 56 13.06 61.45 41.51
CA ALA A 56 14.37 60.76 41.69
C ALA A 56 14.30 59.98 43.05
N ALA A 57 15.32 59.45 43.77
CA ALA A 57 16.80 59.46 43.75
C ALA A 57 17.33 58.22 44.55
N GLY A 58 18.64 58.16 44.88
CA GLY A 58 19.29 57.09 45.69
C GLY A 58 20.18 56.17 44.84
N ASP A 59 21.50 56.37 44.68
CA ASP A 59 22.63 56.36 45.66
C ASP A 59 22.99 54.92 46.11
N GLU A 60 24.25 54.43 46.09
CA GLU A 60 25.54 55.08 45.75
C GLU A 60 26.62 54.08 45.24
N GLN A 61 27.87 54.54 45.13
CA GLN A 61 29.12 53.88 44.66
C GLN A 61 29.71 52.85 45.67
N ALA A 62 30.76 52.04 45.42
CA ALA A 62 31.40 51.44 44.21
C ALA A 62 32.56 50.48 44.64
N ALA A 63 33.27 49.90 43.65
CA ALA A 63 34.65 49.37 43.68
C ALA A 63 35.00 48.03 44.38
N GLY A 64 36.07 47.36 43.91
CA GLY A 64 36.74 46.22 44.56
C GLY A 64 37.28 45.13 43.61
N GLU A 65 38.58 45.18 43.27
CA GLU A 65 39.34 44.07 42.65
C GLU A 65 40.26 43.37 43.67
N THR A 66 40.98 42.31 43.24
CA THR A 66 41.98 41.48 43.98
C THR A 66 41.39 40.49 45.01
N GLY A 67 42.02 39.34 45.31
CA GLY A 67 43.17 38.66 44.66
C GLY A 67 43.89 37.63 45.56
N LEU A 68 44.55 36.64 44.94
CA LEU A 68 45.60 35.73 45.46
C LEU A 68 45.24 34.48 46.33
N ASP A 69 45.83 33.36 45.90
CA ASP A 69 46.64 32.34 46.62
C ASP A 69 46.12 31.36 47.71
N ALA A 70 46.04 30.08 47.29
CA ALA A 70 46.89 28.93 47.72
C ALA A 70 46.76 28.20 49.09
N ALA A 71 47.14 26.90 49.04
CA ALA A 71 47.36 25.88 50.11
C ALA A 71 46.14 25.50 51.00
N ALA A 72 45.78 24.24 51.32
CA ALA A 72 46.37 22.88 51.26
C ALA A 72 47.05 22.34 52.55
N GLU A 73 46.38 21.38 53.21
CA GLU A 73 46.92 20.33 54.10
C GLU A 73 46.07 19.04 53.88
N LEU A 74 46.64 17.87 53.52
CA LEU A 74 47.23 16.79 54.36
C LEU A 74 46.20 15.94 55.15
N GLY A 75 46.25 14.59 55.16
CA GLY A 75 47.13 13.65 54.44
C GLY A 75 46.98 12.17 54.91
N THR A 76 47.91 11.29 54.49
CA THR A 76 48.12 9.85 54.89
C THR A 76 47.16 8.79 54.29
N SER A 77 47.57 7.54 53.96
CA SER A 77 48.91 6.93 53.73
C SER A 77 48.83 5.47 53.18
N GLY A 78 49.82 5.02 52.38
CA GLY A 78 50.09 3.60 52.00
C GLY A 78 50.17 3.35 50.48
N ALA A 79 51.37 3.31 49.87
CA ALA A 79 52.24 2.12 49.64
C ALA A 79 51.74 1.24 48.45
N SER A 80 52.33 1.29 47.23
CA SER A 80 53.66 0.80 46.75
C SER A 80 53.72 -0.73 46.62
N ASP A 81 54.27 -1.37 45.58
CA ASP A 81 55.10 -0.98 44.41
C ASP A 81 54.47 -1.54 43.08
N ALA A 82 55.02 -1.51 41.85
CA ALA A 82 56.37 -1.24 41.32
C ALA A 82 56.36 -0.73 39.85
N SER A 83 57.52 -0.26 39.37
CA SER A 83 57.85 -0.01 37.94
C SER A 83 58.52 -1.27 37.31
N ALA A 84 59.00 -1.35 36.06
CA ALA A 84 59.27 -0.40 34.96
C ALA A 84 58.96 -1.10 33.59
N SER A 85 59.49 -0.81 32.39
CA SER A 85 60.62 -0.01 31.87
C SER A 85 60.44 0.31 30.36
N GLU A 86 61.42 0.95 29.71
CA GLU A 86 61.41 1.36 28.29
C GLU A 86 62.47 0.65 27.42
N GLN A 87 62.22 0.66 26.10
CA GLN A 87 63.17 0.82 24.97
C GLN A 87 64.32 -0.17 24.65
N VAL A 88 64.30 -0.59 23.36
CA VAL A 88 65.42 -0.65 22.39
C VAL A 88 66.58 -1.66 22.55
N ALA A 89 66.72 -2.50 21.52
CA ALA A 89 67.99 -3.02 21.00
C ALA A 89 67.89 -3.20 19.46
N ALA A 90 69.00 -3.37 18.75
CA ALA A 90 69.05 -3.39 17.28
C ALA A 90 70.13 -4.33 16.71
N ASP A 91 70.19 -4.36 15.37
CA ASP A 91 71.26 -4.88 14.49
C ASP A 91 71.41 -6.40 14.27
N ALA A 92 71.18 -6.81 13.00
CA ALA A 92 72.08 -7.64 12.19
C ALA A 92 71.41 -7.91 10.81
N GLY A 93 72.05 -7.56 9.69
CA GLY A 93 71.51 -7.80 8.35
C GLY A 93 72.52 -8.38 7.35
N ARG A 94 72.07 -9.25 6.42
CA ARG A 94 72.91 -9.70 5.29
C ARG A 94 72.14 -10.27 4.05
N VAL A 95 71.98 -9.42 3.02
CA VAL A 95 72.27 -9.69 1.57
C VAL A 95 71.46 -10.78 0.82
N GLU A 96 70.59 -10.30 -0.11
CA GLU A 96 70.40 -10.71 -1.53
C GLU A 96 69.98 -12.18 -1.91
N PRO A 97 69.30 -12.45 -3.06
CA PRO A 97 69.46 -11.71 -4.33
C PRO A 97 68.28 -11.48 -5.33
N GLU A 98 68.48 -10.46 -6.16
CA GLU A 98 68.33 -10.39 -7.65
C GLU A 98 68.27 -11.74 -8.43
N VAL A 99 67.52 -11.95 -9.54
CA VAL A 99 66.38 -11.22 -10.20
C VAL A 99 65.32 -12.29 -10.64
N GLU A 100 64.58 -12.37 -11.77
CA GLU A 100 64.45 -11.66 -13.09
C GLU A 100 62.98 -11.76 -13.63
N GLU A 101 62.73 -11.74 -14.95
CA GLU A 101 61.40 -11.55 -15.57
C GLU A 101 60.65 -12.83 -16.01
N SER A 102 59.31 -12.78 -16.03
CA SER A 102 58.53 -13.27 -17.19
C SER A 102 57.20 -12.52 -17.36
N SER A 103 56.88 -12.17 -18.60
CA SER A 103 55.79 -11.28 -19.03
C SER A 103 54.35 -11.68 -18.67
N ALA A 104 53.55 -10.70 -18.25
CA ALA A 104 52.10 -10.62 -18.51
C ALA A 104 51.71 -9.15 -18.79
N GLU A 105 50.78 -8.93 -19.73
CA GLU A 105 50.24 -7.58 -20.00
C GLU A 105 49.23 -7.15 -18.91
N PRO A 106 49.07 -5.84 -18.64
CA PRO A 106 48.05 -5.38 -17.70
C PRO A 106 46.65 -5.67 -18.25
N ALA A 107 45.85 -6.43 -17.50
CA ALA A 107 44.47 -6.73 -17.84
C ALA A 107 43.65 -5.43 -18.02
N SER A 108 42.78 -5.42 -19.01
CA SER A 108 41.89 -4.28 -19.29
C SER A 108 40.85 -4.09 -18.19
N GLY A 109 40.41 -2.85 -17.95
CA GLY A 109 39.50 -2.47 -16.86
C GLY A 109 38.08 -3.02 -16.95
N ALA A 110 37.93 -4.34 -16.76
CA ALA A 110 36.68 -5.05 -16.51
C ALA A 110 36.53 -5.43 -15.03
N GLU A 111 37.62 -5.88 -14.38
CA GLU A 111 37.64 -6.25 -12.95
C GLU A 111 37.23 -5.07 -12.04
N ALA A 112 37.66 -3.85 -12.36
CA ALA A 112 37.27 -2.62 -11.65
C ALA A 112 35.81 -2.17 -11.91
N VAL A 113 35.07 -2.86 -12.78
CA VAL A 113 33.63 -2.69 -12.97
C VAL A 113 32.85 -3.81 -12.27
N LEU A 114 33.40 -5.03 -12.24
CA LEU A 114 32.85 -6.15 -11.47
C LEU A 114 32.91 -5.85 -9.97
N ALA A 115 34.08 -5.51 -9.42
CA ALA A 115 34.22 -5.16 -8.00
C ALA A 115 33.42 -3.91 -7.56
N GLN A 116 32.92 -3.10 -8.50
CA GLN A 116 31.98 -2.01 -8.21
C GLN A 116 30.53 -2.50 -8.29
N ALA A 117 30.19 -3.45 -9.17
CA ALA A 117 28.89 -4.10 -9.18
C ALA A 117 28.67 -4.90 -7.89
N ASP A 118 29.69 -5.59 -7.38
CA ASP A 118 29.65 -6.31 -6.10
C ASP A 118 29.39 -5.35 -4.92
N ALA A 119 30.04 -4.18 -4.91
CA ALA A 119 29.81 -3.15 -3.90
C ALA A 119 28.44 -2.47 -4.02
N ASP A 120 27.95 -2.25 -5.25
CA ASP A 120 26.63 -1.68 -5.53
C ASP A 120 25.49 -2.72 -5.30
N GLU A 121 25.79 -4.02 -5.32
CA GLU A 121 24.92 -5.11 -4.84
C GLU A 121 24.90 -5.15 -3.31
N ALA A 122 26.07 -5.20 -2.66
CA ALA A 122 26.17 -5.20 -1.20
C ALA A 122 25.49 -3.98 -0.54
N GLN A 123 25.54 -2.79 -1.17
CA GLN A 123 24.77 -1.65 -0.68
C GLN A 123 23.25 -1.88 -0.81
N ARG A 124 22.78 -2.49 -1.90
CA ARG A 124 21.35 -2.83 -2.07
C ARG A 124 20.91 -3.94 -1.11
N ALA A 125 21.73 -4.95 -0.90
CA ALA A 125 21.52 -6.03 0.07
C ALA A 125 21.41 -5.49 1.51
N ALA A 126 22.22 -4.49 1.88
CA ALA A 126 22.14 -3.80 3.16
C ALA A 126 20.97 -2.81 3.26
N GLU A 127 20.54 -2.18 2.15
CA GLU A 127 19.32 -1.34 2.13
C GLU A 127 18.04 -2.18 2.21
N GLU A 128 18.02 -3.36 1.59
CA GLU A 128 16.96 -4.37 1.67
C GLU A 128 16.83 -4.92 3.10
N ARG A 129 17.94 -5.40 3.70
CA ARG A 129 18.00 -5.84 5.11
C ARG A 129 17.66 -4.77 6.14
N ALA A 130 17.77 -3.49 5.79
CA ALA A 130 17.39 -2.36 6.65
C ALA A 130 15.94 -1.87 6.44
N THR A 131 15.16 -2.53 5.57
CA THR A 131 13.76 -2.19 5.29
C THR A 131 12.82 -3.10 6.09
N ASP A 132 11.74 -2.54 6.64
CA ASP A 132 10.77 -3.32 7.43
C ASP A 132 10.08 -4.39 6.56
N VAL A 133 9.87 -5.59 7.12
CA VAL A 133 9.17 -6.73 6.46
C VAL A 133 7.79 -6.31 5.92
N ASP A 134 7.13 -5.37 6.61
CA ASP A 134 5.84 -4.79 6.22
C ASP A 134 5.89 -3.92 4.94
N GLU A 135 7.08 -3.45 4.53
CA GLU A 135 7.30 -2.70 3.29
C GLU A 135 7.84 -3.60 2.16
N LEU A 136 8.50 -4.72 2.48
CA LEU A 136 9.01 -5.70 1.51
C LEU A 136 7.98 -6.78 1.10
N GLY A 137 7.18 -7.27 2.06
CA GLY A 137 6.28 -8.42 1.87
C GLY A 137 6.94 -9.81 2.00
N TYR A 138 8.26 -9.86 2.22
CA TYR A 138 9.05 -11.07 2.45
C TYR A 138 10.11 -10.82 3.54
N VAL A 139 10.68 -11.90 4.10
CA VAL A 139 11.78 -11.80 5.06
C VAL A 139 13.06 -11.42 4.31
N PRO A 140 13.71 -10.27 4.61
CA PRO A 140 14.97 -9.91 3.97
C PRO A 140 16.09 -10.84 4.42
N GLY A 141 16.90 -11.30 3.47
CA GLY A 141 17.97 -12.27 3.71
C GLY A 141 17.56 -13.75 3.56
N GLU A 142 16.27 -14.06 3.37
CA GLU A 142 15.78 -15.44 3.21
C GLU A 142 15.16 -15.68 1.82
N ILE A 143 15.58 -16.76 1.16
CA ILE A 143 14.86 -17.35 0.02
C ILE A 143 14.29 -18.72 0.40
N VAL A 144 13.19 -19.11 -0.25
CA VAL A 144 12.72 -20.50 -0.27
C VAL A 144 13.24 -21.16 -1.54
N VAL A 145 13.83 -22.36 -1.39
CA VAL A 145 14.28 -23.23 -2.48
C VAL A 145 13.51 -24.54 -2.40
N ILE A 146 12.90 -24.95 -3.51
CA ILE A 146 12.23 -26.23 -3.69
C ILE A 146 13.04 -27.04 -4.69
N TYR A 147 13.45 -28.24 -4.31
CA TYR A 147 14.29 -29.12 -5.12
C TYR A 147 13.45 -30.07 -5.99
N GLU A 148 14.05 -30.63 -7.03
CA GLU A 148 13.46 -31.75 -7.78
C GLU A 148 13.54 -33.08 -6.99
N GLU A 149 12.62 -34.01 -7.25
CA GLU A 149 12.47 -35.25 -6.45
C GLU A 149 13.71 -36.17 -6.44
N ASP A 150 14.57 -36.09 -7.45
CA ASP A 150 15.80 -36.88 -7.58
C ASP A 150 17.09 -36.10 -7.27
N ALA A 151 16.99 -34.83 -6.85
CA ALA A 151 18.14 -34.00 -6.48
C ALA A 151 18.93 -34.58 -5.30
N SER A 152 20.22 -34.87 -5.51
CA SER A 152 21.06 -35.44 -4.46
C SER A 152 21.57 -34.40 -3.46
N VAL A 153 22.00 -34.89 -2.29
CA VAL A 153 22.62 -34.06 -1.23
C VAL A 153 23.88 -33.32 -1.71
N LEU A 154 24.52 -33.77 -2.80
CA LEU A 154 25.64 -33.04 -3.41
C LEU A 154 25.15 -31.86 -4.26
N GLU A 155 24.15 -32.07 -5.11
CA GLU A 155 23.57 -31.00 -5.94
C GLU A 155 22.88 -29.93 -5.06
N GLN A 156 22.24 -30.34 -3.96
CA GLN A 156 21.73 -29.40 -2.93
C GLN A 156 22.85 -28.57 -2.27
N ALA A 157 24.06 -29.12 -2.13
CA ALA A 157 25.21 -28.39 -1.60
C ALA A 157 25.86 -27.48 -2.65
N ASP A 158 25.85 -27.86 -3.94
CA ASP A 158 26.29 -27.01 -5.04
C ASP A 158 25.35 -25.80 -5.20
N VAL A 159 24.03 -25.97 -5.03
CA VAL A 159 23.05 -24.86 -4.95
C VAL A 159 23.37 -23.91 -3.80
N ALA A 160 23.68 -24.44 -2.62
CA ALA A 160 24.08 -23.62 -1.46
C ALA A 160 25.39 -22.85 -1.70
N ALA A 161 26.32 -23.42 -2.47
CA ALA A 161 27.54 -22.72 -2.89
C ALA A 161 27.27 -21.62 -3.94
N ALA A 162 26.31 -21.83 -4.86
CA ALA A 162 25.96 -20.87 -5.91
C ALA A 162 25.28 -19.59 -5.38
N ILE A 163 24.44 -19.71 -4.35
CA ILE A 163 23.73 -18.57 -3.74
C ILE A 163 24.53 -17.81 -2.67
N GLY A 164 25.61 -18.40 -2.15
CA GLY A 164 26.47 -17.81 -1.11
C GLY A 164 25.79 -17.78 0.26
N THR A 165 26.12 -18.73 1.13
CA THR A 165 25.58 -18.85 2.49
C THR A 165 26.55 -18.37 3.57
N GLU A 166 26.05 -17.92 4.73
CA GLU A 166 26.87 -17.57 5.89
C GLU A 166 27.50 -18.80 6.61
N GLY A 167 28.57 -19.37 6.07
CA GLY A 167 29.40 -20.33 6.83
C GLY A 167 30.24 -21.30 5.99
N GLU A 168 31.05 -22.10 6.70
CA GLU A 168 31.61 -23.34 6.15
C GLU A 168 30.45 -24.34 5.94
N PRO A 169 30.35 -25.01 4.77
CA PRO A 169 29.19 -25.82 4.43
C PRO A 169 29.19 -27.19 5.13
N GLU A 170 28.52 -27.27 6.28
CA GLU A 170 28.04 -28.53 6.88
C GLU A 170 26.64 -28.83 6.29
N PRO A 171 26.48 -29.76 5.32
CA PRO A 171 25.20 -29.99 4.65
C PRO A 171 24.18 -30.59 5.62
N ALA A 172 23.08 -29.86 5.84
CA ALA A 172 22.02 -30.27 6.77
C ALA A 172 21.17 -31.41 6.19
N PRO A 173 21.07 -32.59 6.85
CA PRO A 173 20.23 -33.67 6.38
C PRO A 173 18.74 -33.39 6.66
N PHE A 174 17.98 -33.11 5.59
CA PHE A 174 16.53 -33.02 5.63
C PHE A 174 15.90 -34.42 5.71
N ASP A 175 15.48 -34.84 6.91
CA ASP A 175 14.77 -36.12 7.12
C ASP A 175 13.33 -36.14 6.54
N SER A 176 12.79 -35.01 6.04
CA SER A 176 11.52 -34.99 5.28
C SER A 176 11.27 -33.72 4.45
N GLY A 177 11.24 -33.87 3.11
CA GLY A 177 10.37 -33.09 2.21
C GLY A 177 10.92 -31.79 1.61
N ASP A 178 11.47 -31.90 0.40
CA ASP A 178 11.30 -31.06 -0.80
C ASP A 178 11.57 -29.54 -0.78
N ALA A 179 11.51 -28.85 0.36
CA ALA A 179 11.61 -27.39 0.44
C ALA A 179 12.45 -26.91 1.65
N ALA A 180 13.32 -25.93 1.41
CA ALA A 180 14.21 -25.32 2.39
C ALA A 180 14.12 -23.79 2.37
N VAL A 181 14.30 -23.15 3.53
CA VAL A 181 14.74 -21.74 3.61
C VAL A 181 16.26 -21.72 3.58
N VAL A 182 16.83 -20.71 2.93
CA VAL A 182 18.27 -20.45 2.95
C VAL A 182 18.58 -19.01 3.36
N ASP A 183 19.42 -18.88 4.40
CA ASP A 183 20.10 -17.63 4.80
C ASP A 183 21.11 -17.23 3.70
N ILE A 184 20.87 -16.12 3.00
CA ILE A 184 21.76 -15.62 1.95
C ILE A 184 22.82 -14.65 2.52
N ALA A 185 24.03 -14.63 1.95
CA ALA A 185 25.13 -13.78 2.40
C ALA A 185 24.78 -12.29 2.41
N ASP A 186 25.31 -11.55 3.38
CA ASP A 186 24.94 -10.16 3.71
C ASP A 186 25.17 -9.17 2.55
N GLU A 187 26.05 -9.53 1.61
CA GLU A 187 26.35 -8.78 0.39
C GLU A 187 25.38 -9.02 -0.80
N ILE A 188 24.46 -9.98 -0.71
CA ILE A 188 23.59 -10.43 -1.82
C ILE A 188 22.12 -10.06 -1.54
N THR A 189 21.40 -9.57 -2.55
CA THR A 189 19.94 -9.32 -2.44
C THR A 189 19.11 -10.60 -2.62
N VAL A 190 17.93 -10.62 -1.99
CA VAL A 190 16.99 -11.77 -2.05
C VAL A 190 16.60 -12.10 -3.50
N GLY A 191 16.44 -11.08 -4.36
CA GLY A 191 16.19 -11.28 -5.79
C GLY A 191 17.34 -11.96 -6.53
N THR A 192 18.59 -11.49 -6.31
CA THR A 192 19.79 -12.07 -6.93
C THR A 192 19.99 -13.53 -6.49
N ALA A 193 19.79 -13.85 -5.20
CA ALA A 193 19.91 -15.21 -4.70
C ALA A 193 18.81 -16.15 -5.24
N ALA A 194 17.56 -15.67 -5.36
CA ALA A 194 16.45 -16.46 -5.92
C ALA A 194 16.61 -16.75 -7.42
N ASP A 195 17.24 -15.85 -8.19
CA ASP A 195 17.55 -16.11 -9.60
C ASP A 195 18.84 -16.92 -9.78
N ALA A 196 19.78 -16.90 -8.83
CA ALA A 196 20.93 -17.80 -8.81
C ALA A 196 20.52 -19.25 -8.50
N ALA A 197 19.73 -19.49 -7.43
CA ALA A 197 19.20 -20.81 -7.13
C ALA A 197 18.35 -21.38 -8.30
N ALA A 198 17.50 -20.55 -8.91
CA ALA A 198 16.67 -20.96 -10.05
C ALA A 198 17.42 -21.18 -11.38
N ALA A 199 18.77 -21.10 -11.38
CA ALA A 199 19.61 -21.42 -12.52
C ALA A 199 20.26 -22.82 -12.44
N GLU A 200 20.17 -23.50 -11.29
CA GLU A 200 20.76 -24.81 -11.06
C GLU A 200 19.77 -25.94 -11.41
N ASP A 201 20.23 -26.97 -12.16
CA ASP A 201 19.38 -28.05 -12.70
C ASP A 201 18.64 -28.88 -11.62
N ALA A 202 19.03 -28.78 -10.34
CA ALA A 202 18.42 -29.47 -9.21
C ALA A 202 17.29 -28.67 -8.51
N VAL A 203 17.04 -27.42 -8.90
CA VAL A 203 16.06 -26.52 -8.28
C VAL A 203 14.81 -26.38 -9.13
N LYS A 204 13.69 -26.84 -8.58
CA LYS A 204 12.36 -26.76 -9.20
C LYS A 204 11.77 -25.35 -9.10
N TYR A 205 11.91 -24.71 -7.93
CA TYR A 205 11.50 -23.32 -7.69
C TYR A 205 12.45 -22.63 -6.71
N ALA A 206 12.75 -21.35 -6.92
CA ALA A 206 13.37 -20.51 -5.88
C ALA A 206 12.82 -19.07 -5.91
N PHE A 207 12.39 -18.57 -4.75
CA PHE A 207 11.67 -17.29 -4.60
C PHE A 207 11.88 -16.68 -3.20
N PRO A 208 11.61 -15.36 -3.00
CA PRO A 208 11.69 -14.71 -1.68
C PRO A 208 10.81 -15.41 -0.62
N ASN A 209 11.23 -15.44 0.65
CA ASN A 209 10.39 -16.01 1.71
C ASN A 209 9.25 -15.04 2.11
N TYR A 210 8.17 -15.03 1.31
CA TYR A 210 7.01 -14.14 1.49
C TYR A 210 6.29 -14.37 2.82
N VAL A 211 5.76 -13.28 3.40
CA VAL A 211 5.18 -13.25 4.75
C VAL A 211 3.67 -13.01 4.70
N ALA A 212 2.92 -13.98 5.24
CA ALA A 212 1.47 -13.98 5.36
C ALA A 212 0.99 -13.58 6.76
N LYS A 213 -0.11 -12.83 6.80
CA LYS A 213 -0.70 -12.26 8.02
C LYS A 213 -2.09 -12.82 8.26
N SER A 214 -2.57 -12.76 9.50
CA SER A 214 -3.98 -13.01 9.82
C SER A 214 -4.87 -11.94 9.20
N PHE A 215 -6.05 -12.34 8.71
CA PHE A 215 -7.02 -11.41 8.11
C PHE A 215 -8.14 -11.05 9.09
N ASP A 216 -7.80 -10.33 10.16
CA ASP A 216 -8.72 -9.84 11.19
C ASP A 216 -8.57 -8.34 11.51
N GLU A 217 -9.67 -7.72 11.95
CA GLU A 217 -9.63 -6.54 12.82
C GLU A 217 -10.26 -6.88 14.19
N PRO A 218 -9.61 -6.55 15.32
CA PRO A 218 -10.20 -6.67 16.65
C PRO A 218 -11.28 -5.58 16.85
N ALA A 219 -12.53 -5.95 16.55
CA ALA A 219 -13.68 -5.07 16.71
C ALA A 219 -13.81 -4.58 18.17
N ALA A 220 -13.95 -3.27 18.36
CA ALA A 220 -13.70 -2.58 19.63
C ALA A 220 -14.77 -2.76 20.74
N SER A 221 -15.11 -4.00 21.10
CA SER A 221 -15.59 -4.33 22.45
C SER A 221 -15.39 -5.82 22.80
N ALA A 222 -14.36 -6.13 23.58
CA ALA A 222 -14.27 -7.41 24.29
C ALA A 222 -15.34 -7.47 25.40
N GLN A 223 -16.53 -7.94 25.07
CA GLN A 223 -17.60 -8.16 26.06
C GLN A 223 -17.42 -9.49 26.77
N SER A 224 -16.73 -9.46 27.91
CA SER A 224 -16.58 -10.63 28.78
C SER A 224 -17.94 -11.13 29.28
N SER A 225 -18.44 -12.19 28.65
CA SER A 225 -19.41 -13.09 29.28
C SER A 225 -18.64 -14.24 29.91
N SER A 226 -18.98 -14.60 31.15
CA SER A 226 -18.46 -15.81 31.79
C SER A 226 -19.57 -16.83 31.81
N ALA A 227 -19.34 -18.00 31.22
CA ALA A 227 -20.27 -19.11 31.34
C ALA A 227 -20.42 -19.46 32.82
N SER A 228 -21.66 -19.53 33.31
CA SER A 228 -21.91 -19.90 34.71
C SER A 228 -21.74 -21.41 34.86
N PRO A 229 -21.04 -21.92 35.91
CA PRO A 229 -20.75 -23.35 36.10
C PRO A 229 -21.96 -24.21 36.49
N LEU A 230 -23.17 -23.76 36.14
CA LEU A 230 -24.48 -24.37 36.37
C LEU A 230 -25.44 -24.17 35.18
N ALA A 231 -24.97 -23.68 34.03
CA ALA A 231 -25.78 -23.49 32.83
C ALA A 231 -26.27 -24.84 32.25
N THR A 232 -27.51 -24.89 31.76
CA THR A 232 -28.11 -26.10 31.19
C THR A 232 -28.55 -25.85 29.74
N GLY A 233 -27.58 -25.90 28.82
CA GLY A 233 -27.75 -25.58 27.40
C GLY A 233 -26.86 -24.41 26.97
N ASP A 234 -26.80 -24.15 25.67
CA ASP A 234 -25.78 -23.30 25.05
C ASP A 234 -26.25 -21.84 24.95
N GLU A 235 -26.32 -21.17 26.11
CA GLU A 235 -26.98 -19.86 26.26
C GLU A 235 -26.35 -18.76 25.38
N LEU A 236 -25.04 -18.81 25.13
CA LEU A 236 -24.33 -17.81 24.33
C LEU A 236 -24.55 -17.96 22.82
N ALA A 237 -25.00 -19.14 22.35
CA ALA A 237 -25.30 -19.36 20.93
C ALA A 237 -26.41 -18.44 20.38
N SER A 238 -27.23 -17.88 21.27
CA SER A 238 -28.19 -16.81 20.96
C SER A 238 -27.56 -15.52 20.38
N GLN A 239 -26.24 -15.35 20.49
CA GLN A 239 -25.49 -14.22 19.92
C GLN A 239 -24.83 -14.56 18.56
N GLN A 240 -24.77 -15.85 18.19
CA GLN A 240 -24.12 -16.32 16.97
C GLN A 240 -25.08 -16.29 15.77
N TRP A 241 -25.42 -15.08 15.32
CA TRP A 241 -26.37 -14.85 14.21
C TRP A 241 -26.05 -15.64 12.94
N TYR A 242 -24.78 -15.96 12.72
CA TYR A 242 -24.27 -16.68 11.56
C TYR A 242 -24.71 -18.15 11.51
N LEU A 243 -24.92 -18.82 12.64
CA LEU A 243 -25.38 -20.22 12.67
C LEU A 243 -26.73 -20.39 11.98
N SER A 244 -27.65 -19.43 12.17
CA SER A 244 -28.95 -19.38 11.49
C SER A 244 -28.86 -18.79 10.08
N ALA A 245 -27.80 -18.03 9.75
CA ALA A 245 -27.59 -17.52 8.39
C ALA A 245 -27.19 -18.65 7.42
N VAL A 246 -26.30 -19.55 7.86
CA VAL A 246 -25.82 -20.71 7.08
C VAL A 246 -26.62 -22.00 7.33
N LYS A 247 -27.68 -21.94 8.15
CA LYS A 247 -28.57 -23.06 8.51
C LYS A 247 -27.85 -24.28 9.11
N ALA A 248 -26.92 -24.05 10.04
CA ALA A 248 -26.21 -25.12 10.73
C ALA A 248 -27.14 -26.04 11.57
N PRO A 249 -28.14 -25.53 12.33
CA PRO A 249 -29.06 -26.39 13.09
C PRO A 249 -29.89 -27.34 12.22
N GLU A 250 -30.32 -26.89 11.05
CA GLU A 250 -31.02 -27.69 10.05
C GLU A 250 -30.11 -28.77 9.46
N ALA A 251 -28.85 -28.43 9.15
CA ALA A 251 -27.83 -29.38 8.69
C ALA A 251 -27.54 -30.48 9.74
N TRP A 252 -27.37 -30.13 11.01
CA TRP A 252 -27.21 -31.11 12.10
C TRP A 252 -28.42 -32.03 12.23
N SER A 253 -29.63 -31.47 12.04
CA SER A 253 -30.88 -32.23 12.13
C SER A 253 -31.02 -33.24 10.98
N LEU A 254 -30.65 -32.85 9.76
CA LEU A 254 -30.60 -33.76 8.60
C LEU A 254 -29.55 -34.87 8.80
N LEU A 255 -28.34 -34.50 9.23
CA LEU A 255 -27.25 -35.44 9.43
C LEU A 255 -27.58 -36.45 10.54
N ALA A 256 -28.13 -36.00 11.66
CA ALA A 256 -28.58 -36.88 12.74
C ALA A 256 -29.76 -37.78 12.35
N ALA A 257 -30.67 -37.29 11.48
CA ALA A 257 -31.78 -38.08 10.95
C ALA A 257 -31.34 -39.16 9.94
N SER A 258 -30.17 -39.02 9.31
CA SER A 258 -29.61 -40.04 8.39
C SER A 258 -29.25 -41.36 9.08
N GLY A 259 -29.00 -41.34 10.40
CA GLY A 259 -28.51 -42.49 11.16
C GLY A 259 -27.07 -42.91 10.84
N ARG A 260 -26.33 -42.21 9.96
CA ARG A 260 -24.91 -42.52 9.69
C ARG A 260 -24.08 -42.33 10.97
N SER A 261 -23.37 -43.38 11.37
CA SER A 261 -22.29 -43.28 12.36
C SER A 261 -20.99 -42.95 11.64
N ALA A 262 -20.68 -41.67 11.51
CA ALA A 262 -19.42 -41.21 10.94
C ALA A 262 -18.30 -41.21 12.00
N GLU A 263 -17.07 -41.51 11.58
CA GLU A 263 -15.88 -41.06 12.30
C GLU A 263 -15.78 -39.52 12.19
N PRO A 264 -15.28 -38.80 13.21
CA PRO A 264 -15.20 -37.34 13.16
C PRO A 264 -14.30 -36.87 12.01
N VAL A 265 -14.81 -35.97 11.16
CA VAL A 265 -14.04 -35.37 10.06
C VAL A 265 -12.91 -34.54 10.64
N ARG A 266 -11.67 -34.81 10.21
CA ARG A 266 -10.48 -34.15 10.73
C ARG A 266 -10.23 -32.83 9.99
N VAL A 267 -10.30 -31.73 10.73
CA VAL A 267 -10.12 -30.36 10.21
C VAL A 267 -8.82 -29.79 10.76
N ALA A 268 -7.88 -29.44 9.89
CA ALA A 268 -6.71 -28.67 10.29
C ALA A 268 -7.04 -27.17 10.35
N VAL A 269 -6.52 -26.49 11.37
CA VAL A 269 -6.54 -25.03 11.49
C VAL A 269 -5.09 -24.58 11.43
N LEU A 270 -4.69 -24.04 10.27
CA LEU A 270 -3.38 -23.43 10.03
C LEU A 270 -3.48 -21.95 10.40
N ASP A 271 -2.98 -21.62 11.59
CA ASP A 271 -3.28 -20.36 12.28
C ASP A 271 -2.25 -20.13 13.42
N THR A 272 -2.55 -19.26 14.39
CA THR A 272 -1.75 -18.95 15.59
C THR A 272 -1.90 -20.00 16.72
N GLY A 273 -2.13 -21.26 16.38
CA GLY A 273 -2.53 -22.30 17.35
C GLY A 273 -3.89 -22.03 18.02
N ALA A 274 -4.18 -22.70 19.15
CA ALA A 274 -5.44 -22.53 19.87
C ALA A 274 -5.32 -22.78 21.39
N SER A 275 -6.15 -22.10 22.20
CA SER A 275 -6.18 -22.25 23.65
C SER A 275 -6.70 -23.62 24.08
N ILE A 276 -5.77 -24.50 24.44
CA ILE A 276 -6.02 -25.89 24.89
C ILE A 276 -6.85 -25.98 26.19
N SER A 277 -6.94 -24.87 26.94
CA SER A 277 -7.67 -24.79 28.20
C SER A 277 -9.11 -24.27 28.04
N HIS A 278 -9.50 -23.84 26.83
CA HIS A 278 -10.83 -23.29 26.58
C HIS A 278 -11.92 -24.37 26.73
N SER A 279 -12.94 -24.12 27.57
CA SER A 279 -14.03 -25.07 27.89
C SER A 279 -14.73 -25.65 26.65
N ASP A 280 -14.81 -24.83 25.62
CA ASP A 280 -15.54 -25.08 24.38
C ASP A 280 -14.66 -25.75 23.31
N LEU A 281 -13.34 -25.81 23.51
CA LEU A 281 -12.41 -26.52 22.64
C LEU A 281 -11.97 -27.87 23.26
N GLN A 282 -12.20 -28.08 24.56
CA GLN A 282 -11.93 -29.35 25.26
C GLN A 282 -12.84 -30.49 24.77
N GLY A 283 -12.35 -31.30 23.84
CA GLY A 283 -13.06 -32.41 23.21
C GLY A 283 -13.02 -32.31 21.69
N PRO A 284 -13.50 -31.20 21.10
CA PRO A 284 -13.30 -30.90 19.68
C PRO A 284 -11.83 -30.80 19.25
N LEU A 285 -10.95 -30.26 20.10
CA LEU A 285 -9.51 -30.13 19.82
C LEU A 285 -8.76 -31.44 20.15
N ASP A 286 -8.13 -32.03 19.13
CA ASP A 286 -7.29 -33.23 19.27
C ASP A 286 -5.85 -32.85 19.68
N MET A 287 -5.59 -32.98 20.97
CA MET A 287 -4.27 -32.75 21.57
C MET A 287 -3.19 -33.78 21.17
N SER A 288 -3.53 -34.85 20.45
CA SER A 288 -2.55 -35.79 19.89
C SER A 288 -2.06 -35.38 18.49
N ARG A 289 -2.77 -34.46 17.82
CA ARG A 289 -2.42 -33.92 16.50
C ARG A 289 -2.05 -32.44 16.54
N SER A 290 -2.63 -31.68 17.46
CA SER A 290 -2.41 -30.23 17.57
C SER A 290 -1.01 -29.90 18.09
N GLY A 291 -0.31 -28.97 17.42
CA GLY A 291 1.07 -28.62 17.73
C GLY A 291 1.59 -27.36 17.05
N GLU A 292 2.84 -27.05 17.33
CA GLU A 292 3.58 -25.84 17.01
C GLU A 292 4.71 -26.19 16.03
N VAL A 293 4.77 -25.51 14.88
CA VAL A 293 5.89 -25.59 13.93
C VAL A 293 7.03 -24.74 14.47
N VAL A 294 8.13 -25.37 14.88
CA VAL A 294 9.29 -24.64 15.40
C VAL A 294 10.56 -25.07 14.69
N TRP A 295 11.07 -24.17 13.85
CA TRP A 295 12.43 -24.15 13.36
C TRP A 295 13.39 -24.22 14.55
N ALA A 296 14.03 -25.38 14.74
CA ALA A 296 14.91 -25.66 15.88
C ALA A 296 16.31 -25.09 15.67
N ASP A 297 16.69 -24.91 14.41
CA ASP A 297 17.85 -24.19 13.92
C ASP A 297 17.54 -23.75 12.49
N MET A 298 17.57 -22.44 12.22
CA MET A 298 17.26 -21.87 10.91
C MET A 298 18.42 -22.10 9.94
N LYS A 299 19.68 -22.04 10.41
CA LYS A 299 20.89 -22.29 9.60
C LYS A 299 21.03 -23.72 9.09
N THR A 300 20.26 -24.66 9.64
CA THR A 300 20.19 -26.06 9.17
C THR A 300 18.78 -26.49 8.76
N GLY A 301 17.86 -25.55 8.53
CA GLY A 301 16.48 -25.81 8.07
C GLY A 301 15.65 -26.74 8.97
N LYS A 302 16.07 -26.95 10.22
CA LYS A 302 15.67 -28.12 11.00
C LYS A 302 14.35 -27.91 11.74
N VAL A 303 13.24 -28.26 11.11
CA VAL A 303 11.92 -28.17 11.76
C VAL A 303 11.77 -29.18 12.90
N SER A 304 11.11 -28.76 13.97
CA SER A 304 10.61 -29.61 15.04
C SER A 304 9.13 -29.33 15.31
N PHE A 305 8.28 -30.34 15.17
CA PHE A 305 6.87 -30.23 15.56
C PHE A 305 6.73 -30.51 17.06
N LYS A 306 6.17 -29.56 17.82
CA LYS A 306 6.06 -29.62 19.29
C LYS A 306 4.58 -29.62 19.70
N PRO A 307 4.16 -30.34 20.76
CA PRO A 307 2.79 -30.22 21.26
C PRO A 307 2.47 -28.78 21.71
N LEU A 308 1.25 -28.29 21.43
CA LEU A 308 0.84 -26.90 21.75
C LEU A 308 1.12 -26.55 23.22
N ARG A 309 1.74 -25.39 23.44
CA ARG A 309 2.24 -24.97 24.76
C ARG A 309 1.26 -24.04 25.47
N GLY A 310 0.58 -24.61 26.46
CA GLY A 310 -0.23 -23.89 27.42
C GLY A 310 -1.49 -23.24 26.85
N ASP A 311 -2.11 -22.42 27.68
CA ASP A 311 -3.29 -21.59 27.39
C ASP A 311 -2.94 -20.31 26.62
N GLY A 312 -2.03 -20.43 25.65
CA GLY A 312 -1.50 -19.33 24.83
C GLY A 312 -0.15 -18.78 25.28
N TYR A 313 0.80 -19.63 25.72
CA TYR A 313 2.12 -19.21 26.18
C TYR A 313 3.27 -19.89 25.43
N LEU A 314 3.97 -19.13 24.59
CA LEU A 314 5.29 -19.53 24.11
C LEU A 314 6.34 -19.36 25.24
N ASN A 315 7.24 -20.33 25.37
CA ASN A 315 8.42 -20.36 26.25
C ASN A 315 8.27 -20.06 27.76
N GLY A 316 7.06 -19.90 28.31
CA GLY A 316 6.83 -19.80 29.76
C GLY A 316 7.34 -18.50 30.42
N THR A 317 7.69 -17.51 29.61
CA THR A 317 7.77 -16.11 30.04
C THR A 317 6.35 -15.52 30.09
N ASN A 318 6.11 -14.54 30.96
CA ASN A 318 4.82 -13.81 31.01
C ASN A 318 4.67 -12.79 29.86
N GLU A 319 5.33 -13.02 28.73
CA GLU A 319 5.33 -12.11 27.59
C GLU A 319 4.31 -12.55 26.54
N MET A 320 3.20 -11.79 26.52
CA MET A 320 2.28 -11.59 25.38
C MET A 320 1.13 -12.61 25.23
N PRO A 321 -0.06 -12.31 25.81
CA PRO A 321 -1.30 -13.06 25.64
C PRO A 321 -1.93 -12.99 24.24
N PHE A 322 -1.32 -12.25 23.31
CA PHE A 322 -2.00 -11.73 22.12
C PHE A 322 -2.26 -12.83 21.07
N TYR A 323 -1.22 -13.63 20.79
CA TYR A 323 -1.10 -14.35 19.52
C TYR A 323 -2.14 -15.46 19.35
N SER A 324 -2.28 -16.40 20.30
CA SER A 324 -3.22 -17.53 20.17
C SER A 324 -4.71 -17.17 20.09
N THR A 325 -5.09 -15.89 20.23
CA THR A 325 -6.49 -15.44 20.23
C THR A 325 -7.17 -15.69 18.88
N HIS A 326 -6.47 -15.48 17.76
CA HIS A 326 -7.02 -15.59 16.41
C HIS A 326 -7.43 -17.04 16.10
N GLY A 327 -6.48 -17.98 16.15
CA GLY A 327 -6.75 -19.39 15.93
C GLY A 327 -7.69 -20.02 16.98
N THR A 328 -7.71 -19.50 18.23
CA THR A 328 -8.74 -19.86 19.22
C THR A 328 -10.14 -19.46 18.78
N HIS A 329 -10.31 -18.31 18.11
CA HIS A 329 -11.61 -17.83 17.60
C HIS A 329 -12.07 -18.65 16.40
N VAL A 330 -11.16 -18.88 15.46
CA VAL A 330 -11.33 -19.71 14.25
C VAL A 330 -11.73 -21.15 14.60
N ALA A 331 -11.02 -21.80 15.53
CA ALA A 331 -11.35 -23.15 15.99
C ALA A 331 -12.76 -23.23 16.63
N GLY A 332 -13.17 -22.18 17.36
CA GLY A 332 -14.52 -22.10 17.93
C GLY A 332 -15.62 -21.96 16.89
N ILE A 333 -15.40 -21.18 15.82
CA ILE A 333 -16.35 -21.06 14.71
C ILE A 333 -16.59 -22.42 14.07
N ILE A 334 -15.55 -23.25 13.95
CA ILE A 334 -15.67 -24.61 13.40
C ILE A 334 -16.43 -25.53 14.36
N ALA A 335 -15.96 -25.68 15.60
CA ALA A 335 -16.34 -26.82 16.45
C ALA A 335 -16.61 -26.52 17.93
N ALA A 336 -16.85 -25.27 18.36
CA ALA A 336 -17.13 -24.97 19.76
C ALA A 336 -18.24 -25.86 20.36
N LYS A 337 -17.95 -26.38 21.55
CA LYS A 337 -18.59 -27.56 22.15
C LYS A 337 -20.04 -27.35 22.59
N ALA A 338 -20.93 -28.20 22.10
CA ALA A 338 -22.32 -28.25 22.53
C ALA A 338 -22.50 -28.85 23.93
N GLY A 339 -23.49 -28.31 24.66
CA GLY A 339 -23.95 -28.80 25.96
C GLY A 339 -23.18 -28.28 27.18
N ASN A 340 -22.40 -27.20 27.07
CA ASN A 340 -21.50 -26.74 28.14
C ASN A 340 -21.78 -25.32 28.68
N GLY A 341 -22.75 -24.58 28.12
CA GLY A 341 -23.05 -23.18 28.51
C GLY A 341 -22.34 -22.10 27.68
N GLY A 342 -21.51 -22.49 26.73
CA GLY A 342 -20.71 -21.62 25.87
C GLY A 342 -21.35 -21.35 24.50
N VAL A 343 -20.50 -21.26 23.48
CA VAL A 343 -20.86 -21.02 22.07
C VAL A 343 -20.83 -22.33 21.25
N LEU A 344 -21.53 -22.36 20.13
CA LEU A 344 -21.63 -23.52 19.24
C LEU A 344 -20.83 -23.32 17.96
N GLY A 345 -19.98 -24.27 17.62
CA GLY A 345 -19.36 -24.33 16.29
C GLY A 345 -20.37 -24.68 15.21
N VAL A 346 -20.11 -24.25 13.97
CA VAL A 346 -20.92 -24.56 12.79
C VAL A 346 -21.05 -26.07 12.56
N ALA A 347 -20.04 -26.86 12.93
CA ALA A 347 -20.05 -28.33 12.92
C ALA A 347 -20.19 -28.97 14.33
N SER A 348 -20.68 -28.25 15.33
CA SER A 348 -20.83 -28.77 16.72
C SER A 348 -21.86 -29.90 16.86
N GLY A 349 -22.85 -29.97 15.98
CA GLY A 349 -24.00 -30.88 16.10
C GLY A 349 -25.07 -30.41 17.09
N GLY A 350 -24.84 -29.31 17.82
CA GLY A 350 -25.79 -28.72 18.77
C GLY A 350 -26.44 -29.73 19.72
N SER A 351 -27.76 -29.67 19.87
CA SER A 351 -28.54 -30.56 20.74
C SER A 351 -28.90 -31.92 20.14
N THR A 352 -28.25 -32.34 19.04
CA THR A 352 -28.56 -33.61 18.35
C THR A 352 -27.78 -34.81 18.93
N ALA A 353 -28.06 -36.03 18.46
CA ALA A 353 -27.27 -37.21 18.80
C ALA A 353 -25.79 -37.13 18.36
N LEU A 354 -25.46 -36.20 17.45
CA LEU A 354 -24.12 -35.95 16.91
C LEU A 354 -23.36 -34.83 17.63
N ALA A 355 -23.91 -34.30 18.73
CA ALA A 355 -23.26 -33.30 19.59
C ALA A 355 -21.80 -33.67 19.90
N ASN A 356 -20.86 -32.83 19.47
CA ASN A 356 -19.41 -32.97 19.64
C ASN A 356 -18.79 -34.22 18.96
N LYS A 357 -19.39 -34.72 17.87
CA LYS A 357 -18.91 -35.93 17.14
C LYS A 357 -18.66 -35.74 15.64
N ILE A 358 -19.11 -34.64 15.06
CA ILE A 358 -19.03 -34.42 13.59
C ILE A 358 -17.59 -34.16 13.15
N VAL A 359 -16.81 -33.43 13.96
CA VAL A 359 -15.47 -32.96 13.62
C VAL A 359 -14.46 -33.14 14.75
N SER A 360 -13.19 -33.23 14.37
CA SER A 360 -12.03 -33.20 15.26
C SER A 360 -11.00 -32.21 14.70
N ILE A 361 -10.57 -31.24 15.51
CA ILE A 361 -9.66 -30.18 15.09
C ILE A 361 -8.21 -30.56 15.43
N ALA A 362 -7.32 -30.45 14.44
CA ALA A 362 -5.89 -30.32 14.65
C ALA A 362 -5.53 -28.82 14.52
N ALA A 363 -5.26 -28.14 15.63
CA ALA A 363 -4.75 -26.78 15.59
C ALA A 363 -3.24 -26.82 15.40
N ILE A 364 -2.77 -26.25 14.29
CA ILE A 364 -1.38 -26.24 13.87
C ILE A 364 -0.92 -24.79 13.90
N ASP A 365 -0.08 -24.45 14.88
CA ASP A 365 0.53 -23.13 14.97
C ASP A 365 1.64 -23.02 13.91
N ILE A 366 1.42 -22.15 12.93
CA ILE A 366 2.36 -21.85 11.84
C ILE A 366 2.81 -20.39 11.83
N PHE A 367 2.47 -19.61 12.87
CA PHE A 367 2.80 -18.18 12.97
C PHE A 367 4.17 -17.96 13.64
N SER A 368 5.14 -18.78 13.24
CA SER A 368 6.49 -18.93 13.79
C SER A 368 7.41 -17.72 13.56
N CYS A 369 7.16 -16.89 12.57
CA CYS A 369 7.92 -15.67 12.35
C CYS A 369 7.48 -14.58 13.34
N ILE A 370 8.23 -14.45 14.46
CA ILE A 370 8.05 -13.39 15.46
C ILE A 370 9.05 -12.26 15.20
N GLY A 371 8.69 -11.34 14.30
CA GLY A 371 9.47 -10.13 14.06
C GLY A 371 9.23 -9.04 15.11
N GLU A 372 10.19 -8.12 15.27
CA GLU A 372 10.04 -6.92 16.12
C GLU A 372 10.21 -5.67 15.26
N ASN A 373 9.15 -4.84 15.18
CA ASN A 373 9.17 -3.58 14.45
C ASN A 373 10.20 -2.62 15.03
N ASN A 374 10.64 -1.66 14.22
CA ASN A 374 11.52 -0.55 14.61
C ASN A 374 11.07 0.31 15.83
N ASP A 375 9.85 0.13 16.35
CA ASP A 375 9.34 0.77 17.58
C ASP A 375 9.29 -0.14 18.82
N GLY A 376 9.74 -1.40 18.70
CA GLY A 376 9.72 -2.42 19.76
C GLY A 376 8.40 -3.21 19.86
N THR A 377 7.49 -3.08 18.90
CA THR A 377 6.28 -3.92 18.84
C THR A 377 6.56 -5.23 18.10
N LYS A 378 6.39 -6.38 18.78
CA LYS A 378 6.53 -7.69 18.14
C LYS A 378 5.27 -8.08 17.38
N PHE A 379 5.41 -8.38 16.09
CA PHE A 379 4.38 -9.01 15.29
C PHE A 379 4.60 -10.53 15.24
N SER A 380 3.63 -11.25 14.72
CA SER A 380 3.68 -12.70 14.52
C SER A 380 3.01 -12.99 13.18
N SER A 381 3.61 -13.84 12.36
CA SER A 381 3.20 -14.09 10.97
C SER A 381 3.67 -15.48 10.52
N ALA A 382 3.06 -15.99 9.47
CA ALA A 382 3.46 -17.25 8.83
C ALA A 382 4.24 -16.94 7.55
N THR A 383 5.31 -17.66 7.26
CA THR A 383 6.00 -17.57 5.97
C THR A 383 5.36 -18.50 4.92
N VAL A 384 5.70 -18.37 3.64
CA VAL A 384 5.27 -19.34 2.62
C VAL A 384 5.76 -20.75 2.92
N LEU A 385 6.97 -20.91 3.49
CA LEU A 385 7.44 -22.23 3.89
C LEU A 385 6.65 -22.79 5.08
N ASP A 386 6.23 -21.95 6.04
CA ASP A 386 5.34 -22.38 7.15
C ASP A 386 3.97 -22.85 6.63
N ILE A 387 3.43 -22.19 5.58
CA ILE A 387 2.19 -22.60 4.91
C ILE A 387 2.37 -23.94 4.20
N LEU A 388 3.43 -24.11 3.41
CA LEU A 388 3.74 -25.35 2.68
C LEU A 388 3.97 -26.54 3.64
N TYR A 389 4.76 -26.33 4.69
CA TYR A 389 5.01 -27.33 5.73
C TYR A 389 3.75 -27.65 6.53
N GLY A 390 2.97 -26.63 6.90
CA GLY A 390 1.69 -26.80 7.60
C GLY A 390 0.67 -27.59 6.78
N LEU A 391 0.57 -27.34 5.47
CA LEU A 391 -0.24 -28.10 4.52
C LEU A 391 0.18 -29.58 4.48
N ALA A 392 1.49 -29.85 4.39
CA ALA A 392 2.02 -31.22 4.45
C ALA A 392 1.71 -31.91 5.79
N LYS A 393 1.86 -31.21 6.93
CA LYS A 393 1.58 -31.80 8.26
C LYS A 393 0.10 -32.02 8.52
N ALA A 394 -0.78 -31.17 8.00
CA ALA A 394 -2.23 -31.43 8.00
C ALA A 394 -2.56 -32.75 7.26
N ARG A 395 -1.85 -33.03 6.15
CA ARG A 395 -2.00 -34.29 5.41
C ARG A 395 -1.46 -35.49 6.20
N ASP A 396 -0.27 -35.39 6.81
CA ASP A 396 0.31 -36.45 7.67
C ASP A 396 -0.62 -36.84 8.84
N MET A 397 -1.33 -35.85 9.42
CA MET A 397 -2.29 -36.07 10.51
C MET A 397 -3.59 -36.74 10.05
N GLY A 398 -3.79 -36.87 8.74
CA GLY A 398 -4.99 -37.40 8.11
C GLY A 398 -6.17 -36.42 8.16
N CYS A 399 -5.94 -35.12 8.00
CA CYS A 399 -6.99 -34.13 7.85
C CYS A 399 -7.61 -34.14 6.45
N SER A 400 -8.93 -33.97 6.39
CA SER A 400 -9.74 -33.97 5.16
C SER A 400 -10.24 -32.58 4.78
N VAL A 401 -10.11 -31.61 5.70
CA VAL A 401 -10.34 -30.17 5.48
C VAL A 401 -9.19 -29.41 6.13
N VAL A 402 -8.76 -28.30 5.52
CA VAL A 402 -7.75 -27.37 6.03
C VAL A 402 -8.31 -25.95 5.94
N ASN A 403 -8.35 -25.23 7.06
CA ASN A 403 -8.68 -23.81 7.10
C ASN A 403 -7.40 -22.96 7.21
N MET A 404 -7.23 -22.01 6.29
CA MET A 404 -6.20 -20.99 6.31
C MET A 404 -6.86 -19.61 6.42
N SER A 405 -6.81 -19.01 7.61
CA SER A 405 -7.38 -17.69 7.92
C SER A 405 -6.31 -16.60 7.86
N LEU A 406 -5.56 -16.61 6.76
CA LEU A 406 -4.33 -15.88 6.55
C LEU A 406 -4.06 -15.68 5.06
N GLY A 407 -3.13 -14.79 4.72
CA GLY A 407 -2.57 -14.69 3.37
C GLY A 407 -1.64 -13.50 3.14
N PHE A 408 -1.20 -13.37 1.90
CA PHE A 408 -0.26 -12.35 1.41
C PHE A 408 -0.54 -12.00 -0.06
N TYR A 409 0.17 -11.00 -0.59
CA TYR A 409 0.07 -10.56 -1.98
C TYR A 409 1.43 -10.73 -2.67
N THR A 410 1.44 -11.34 -3.86
CA THR A 410 2.62 -11.43 -4.73
C THR A 410 2.19 -11.52 -6.20
N ASP A 411 3.07 -11.11 -7.11
CA ASP A 411 3.02 -11.39 -8.55
C ASP A 411 4.16 -12.32 -9.04
N ASP A 412 4.92 -12.93 -8.12
CA ASP A 412 5.95 -13.94 -8.43
C ASP A 412 5.32 -15.26 -8.88
N GLU A 413 5.45 -15.54 -10.18
CA GLU A 413 4.95 -16.77 -10.81
C GLU A 413 5.59 -18.05 -10.25
N LYS A 414 6.83 -18.02 -9.72
CA LYS A 414 7.50 -19.19 -9.11
C LYS A 414 6.83 -19.55 -7.77
N CYS A 415 6.64 -18.55 -6.90
CA CYS A 415 5.95 -18.70 -5.61
C CYS A 415 4.49 -19.15 -5.79
N ILE A 416 3.78 -18.56 -6.76
CA ILE A 416 2.40 -18.93 -7.10
C ILE A 416 2.33 -20.35 -7.65
N ALA A 417 3.29 -20.78 -8.49
CA ALA A 417 3.35 -22.15 -9.01
C ALA A 417 3.55 -23.18 -7.89
N ALA A 418 4.49 -22.95 -6.97
CA ALA A 418 4.74 -23.84 -5.84
C ALA A 418 3.50 -24.03 -4.93
N LEU A 419 2.78 -22.94 -4.63
CA LEU A 419 1.54 -23.01 -3.85
C LEU A 419 0.39 -23.67 -4.64
N ASN A 420 0.29 -23.44 -5.95
CA ASN A 420 -0.68 -24.12 -6.82
C ASN A 420 -0.41 -25.63 -6.89
N GLU A 421 0.85 -26.05 -7.04
CA GLU A 421 1.22 -27.47 -7.06
C GLU A 421 0.86 -28.13 -5.72
N LYS A 422 1.30 -27.57 -4.58
CA LYS A 422 1.05 -28.18 -3.27
C LYS A 422 -0.43 -28.20 -2.88
N THR A 423 -1.22 -27.23 -3.32
CA THR A 423 -2.68 -27.25 -3.09
C THR A 423 -3.41 -28.20 -4.03
N SER A 424 -2.95 -28.38 -5.28
CA SER A 424 -3.51 -29.35 -6.23
C SER A 424 -3.22 -30.80 -5.82
N GLU A 425 -1.97 -31.08 -5.43
CA GLU A 425 -1.54 -32.37 -4.87
C GLU A 425 -2.44 -32.81 -3.70
N LEU A 426 -2.79 -31.86 -2.83
CA LEU A 426 -3.66 -32.10 -1.68
C LEU A 426 -5.15 -32.24 -2.05
N ASP A 427 -5.64 -31.56 -3.09
CA ASP A 427 -7.00 -31.76 -3.62
C ASP A 427 -7.18 -33.16 -4.23
N GLU A 428 -6.25 -33.59 -5.09
CA GLU A 428 -6.22 -34.95 -5.64
C GLU A 428 -6.14 -36.02 -4.55
N GLN A 429 -5.46 -35.70 -3.44
CA GLN A 429 -5.37 -36.53 -2.24
C GLN A 429 -6.61 -36.48 -1.32
N GLY A 430 -7.65 -35.73 -1.68
CA GLY A 430 -8.94 -35.69 -0.96
C GLY A 430 -8.99 -34.69 0.21
N VAL A 431 -8.15 -33.66 0.22
CA VAL A 431 -8.12 -32.61 1.24
C VAL A 431 -8.78 -31.34 0.71
N VAL A 432 -9.75 -30.77 1.45
CA VAL A 432 -10.43 -29.52 1.08
C VAL A 432 -9.75 -28.32 1.74
N GLN A 433 -9.06 -27.49 0.95
CA GLN A 433 -8.44 -26.25 1.38
C GLN A 433 -9.45 -25.10 1.34
N VAL A 434 -9.61 -24.37 2.44
CA VAL A 434 -10.54 -23.24 2.56
C VAL A 434 -9.79 -22.02 3.08
N CYS A 435 -9.85 -20.92 2.33
CA CYS A 435 -8.94 -19.79 2.46
C CYS A 435 -9.68 -18.46 2.60
N ALA A 436 -9.22 -17.60 3.53
CA ALA A 436 -9.72 -16.24 3.68
C ALA A 436 -9.24 -15.32 2.54
N ALA A 437 -10.16 -14.61 1.86
CA ALA A 437 -9.82 -13.81 0.67
C ALA A 437 -8.97 -12.54 0.95
N GLY A 438 -8.89 -12.05 2.19
CA GLY A 438 -8.19 -10.84 2.58
C GLY A 438 -9.09 -9.64 2.93
N ASN A 439 -8.51 -8.63 3.58
CA ASN A 439 -9.23 -7.55 4.27
C ASN A 439 -8.91 -6.12 3.76
N ASP A 440 -8.27 -5.99 2.60
CA ASP A 440 -7.75 -4.70 2.10
C ASP A 440 -8.70 -3.96 1.15
N HIS A 441 -9.97 -4.39 1.08
CA HIS A 441 -10.99 -3.91 0.15
C HIS A 441 -10.52 -3.91 -1.32
N THR A 442 -9.77 -4.94 -1.73
CA THR A 442 -9.16 -5.01 -3.07
C THR A 442 -9.70 -6.16 -3.91
N ALA A 443 -9.57 -5.99 -5.23
CA ALA A 443 -9.77 -7.05 -6.22
C ALA A 443 -8.46 -7.79 -6.57
N ALA A 444 -7.35 -7.45 -5.92
CA ALA A 444 -6.08 -8.17 -6.06
C ALA A 444 -6.19 -9.59 -5.46
N LYS A 445 -5.52 -10.55 -6.12
CA LYS A 445 -5.42 -11.94 -5.65
C LYS A 445 -4.60 -12.01 -4.36
N SER A 446 -5.17 -12.60 -3.32
CA SER A 446 -4.47 -12.95 -2.07
C SER A 446 -4.12 -14.44 -2.09
N TYR A 447 -2.90 -14.81 -1.69
CA TYR A 447 -2.44 -16.21 -1.66
C TYR A 447 -2.33 -16.71 -0.20
N PRO A 448 -2.64 -17.98 0.09
CA PRO A 448 -2.97 -19.07 -0.85
C PRO A 448 -4.42 -19.05 -1.38
N ALA A 449 -5.27 -18.09 -0.99
CA ALA A 449 -6.68 -18.07 -1.37
C ALA A 449 -6.96 -18.00 -2.88
N ALA A 450 -6.03 -17.47 -3.68
CA ALA A 450 -6.18 -17.35 -5.13
C ALA A 450 -5.47 -18.47 -5.92
N CYS A 451 -5.06 -19.54 -5.23
CA CYS A 451 -4.57 -20.78 -5.83
C CYS A 451 -5.73 -21.61 -6.39
N ASP A 452 -5.55 -22.16 -7.59
CA ASP A 452 -6.65 -22.67 -8.44
C ASP A 452 -7.36 -23.90 -7.84
N ALA A 453 -6.70 -24.64 -6.95
CA ALA A 453 -7.29 -25.78 -6.23
C ALA A 453 -7.98 -25.41 -4.90
N THR A 454 -7.88 -24.16 -4.42
CA THR A 454 -8.40 -23.77 -3.09
C THR A 454 -9.84 -23.24 -3.17
N LEU A 455 -10.58 -23.28 -2.06
CA LEU A 455 -11.90 -22.65 -1.94
C LEU A 455 -11.78 -21.29 -1.24
N SER A 456 -11.93 -20.21 -2.01
CA SER A 456 -11.70 -18.85 -1.55
C SER A 456 -12.97 -18.19 -0.97
N VAL A 457 -12.83 -17.52 0.18
CA VAL A 457 -13.98 -17.09 1.00
C VAL A 457 -14.07 -15.58 1.23
N ILE A 458 -15.14 -14.98 0.71
CA ILE A 458 -15.56 -13.58 0.92
C ILE A 458 -16.25 -13.43 2.29
N SER A 459 -15.96 -12.33 3.00
CA SER A 459 -16.68 -11.97 4.23
C SER A 459 -18.00 -11.27 3.93
N LEU A 460 -19.08 -11.82 4.47
CA LEU A 460 -20.40 -11.24 4.50
C LEU A 460 -20.78 -10.67 5.87
N SER A 461 -21.73 -9.76 5.81
CA SER A 461 -22.36 -9.05 6.89
C SER A 461 -23.89 -9.13 6.72
N LYS A 462 -24.66 -8.80 7.77
CA LYS A 462 -26.12 -8.73 7.67
C LYS A 462 -26.68 -7.47 8.31
N ARG A 463 -27.60 -6.78 7.63
CA ARG A 463 -28.27 -5.60 8.16
C ARG A 463 -28.99 -5.95 9.47
N GLY A 464 -28.59 -5.29 10.56
CA GLY A 464 -29.11 -5.54 11.91
C GLY A 464 -28.27 -6.49 12.77
N ALA A 465 -27.33 -7.25 12.19
CA ALA A 465 -26.25 -7.89 12.94
C ALA A 465 -25.13 -6.89 13.28
N ILE A 466 -24.87 -5.94 12.37
CA ILE A 466 -23.85 -4.89 12.52
C ILE A 466 -24.41 -3.54 13.04
N PRO A 467 -23.60 -2.73 13.74
CA PRO A 467 -23.95 -1.37 14.12
C PRO A 467 -24.27 -0.48 12.91
N SER A 468 -25.21 0.46 13.08
CA SER A 468 -25.64 1.39 12.02
C SER A 468 -24.57 2.43 11.61
N ASN A 469 -23.41 2.41 12.27
CA ASN A 469 -22.23 3.22 11.97
C ASN A 469 -21.01 2.38 11.52
N SER A 470 -21.16 1.07 11.27
CA SER A 470 -20.15 0.30 10.52
C SER A 470 -20.05 0.87 9.10
N SER A 471 -18.83 0.91 8.56
CA SER A 471 -18.59 1.26 7.15
C SER A 471 -19.46 0.42 6.22
N THR A 472 -19.59 -0.90 6.48
CA THR A 472 -20.46 -1.82 5.73
C THR A 472 -21.91 -1.36 5.68
N TYR A 473 -22.45 -0.85 6.79
CA TYR A 473 -23.86 -0.45 6.88
C TYR A 473 -24.23 0.66 5.88
N SER A 474 -23.25 1.45 5.45
CA SER A 474 -23.41 2.54 4.46
C SER A 474 -23.49 2.06 3.01
N MET A 475 -22.99 0.84 2.71
CA MET A 475 -22.70 0.35 1.36
C MET A 475 -23.93 -0.25 0.66
N LYS A 476 -25.05 0.48 0.64
CA LYS A 476 -26.35 0.02 0.12
C LYS A 476 -26.38 -0.49 -1.33
N ALA A 477 -25.31 -0.27 -2.10
CA ALA A 477 -25.18 -0.82 -3.46
C ALA A 477 -24.96 -2.34 -3.46
N TRP A 478 -24.44 -2.90 -2.38
CA TRP A 478 -24.08 -4.32 -2.24
C TRP A 478 -25.00 -5.03 -1.23
N GLU A 479 -26.27 -4.66 -1.17
CA GLU A 479 -27.26 -5.28 -0.28
C GLU A 479 -28.18 -6.23 -1.07
N SER A 480 -28.23 -7.50 -0.66
CA SER A 480 -29.17 -8.49 -1.21
C SER A 480 -30.60 -8.26 -0.71
N ALA A 481 -31.58 -8.92 -1.35
CA ALA A 481 -32.98 -8.84 -0.93
C ALA A 481 -33.22 -9.25 0.54
N ASP A 482 -32.40 -10.18 1.06
CA ASP A 482 -32.44 -10.65 2.46
C ASP A 482 -31.55 -9.86 3.43
N GLY A 483 -30.99 -8.73 2.96
CA GLY A 483 -30.19 -7.81 3.78
C GLY A 483 -28.76 -8.29 4.08
N TYR A 484 -28.24 -9.24 3.30
CA TYR A 484 -26.82 -9.59 3.33
C TYR A 484 -26.00 -8.59 2.53
N MET A 485 -24.77 -8.33 2.97
CA MET A 485 -23.87 -7.37 2.33
C MET A 485 -22.43 -7.89 2.37
N ARG A 486 -21.63 -7.70 1.32
CA ARG A 486 -20.18 -7.89 1.44
C ARG A 486 -19.63 -6.93 2.51
N SER A 487 -18.82 -7.45 3.43
CA SER A 487 -18.17 -6.66 4.47
C SER A 487 -17.21 -5.64 3.85
N TRP A 488 -17.15 -4.43 4.40
CA TRP A 488 -16.40 -3.33 3.78
C TRP A 488 -14.91 -3.62 3.57
N PHE A 489 -14.29 -4.36 4.49
CA PHE A 489 -12.89 -4.78 4.37
C PHE A 489 -12.69 -5.91 3.34
N SER A 490 -13.71 -6.72 3.05
CA SER A 490 -13.51 -7.96 2.30
C SER A 490 -12.97 -7.72 0.89
N ASN A 491 -11.89 -8.42 0.57
CA ASN A 491 -11.48 -8.66 -0.81
C ASN A 491 -12.56 -9.39 -1.60
N TYR A 492 -12.47 -9.29 -2.92
CA TYR A 492 -13.55 -9.61 -3.85
C TYR A 492 -13.03 -9.79 -5.29
N GLY A 493 -13.92 -10.11 -6.23
CA GLY A 493 -13.62 -10.33 -7.65
C GLY A 493 -13.86 -11.76 -8.12
N ASP A 494 -13.79 -11.99 -9.42
CA ASP A 494 -14.20 -13.26 -10.08
C ASP A 494 -13.36 -14.49 -9.65
N TRP A 495 -12.19 -14.25 -9.04
CA TRP A 495 -11.33 -15.27 -8.45
C TRP A 495 -11.85 -15.78 -7.09
N CYS A 496 -12.73 -15.04 -6.41
CA CYS A 496 -13.34 -15.45 -5.15
C CYS A 496 -14.53 -16.42 -5.38
N ASP A 497 -14.65 -17.50 -4.62
CA ASP A 497 -15.56 -18.62 -4.94
C ASP A 497 -16.87 -18.62 -4.16
N ILE A 498 -16.84 -18.39 -2.86
CA ILE A 498 -18.02 -18.48 -2.00
C ILE A 498 -17.97 -17.41 -0.91
N ALA A 499 -19.10 -17.09 -0.32
CA ALA A 499 -19.19 -16.05 0.71
C ALA A 499 -19.82 -16.59 2.00
N ALA A 500 -19.34 -16.10 3.15
CA ALA A 500 -19.82 -16.56 4.45
C ALA A 500 -19.78 -15.44 5.51
N PRO A 501 -20.56 -15.53 6.60
CA PRO A 501 -20.57 -14.52 7.66
C PRO A 501 -19.17 -14.27 8.27
N GLY A 502 -18.64 -13.07 8.12
CA GLY A 502 -17.32 -12.67 8.63
C GLY A 502 -17.28 -11.31 9.35
N GLU A 503 -18.36 -10.53 9.39
CA GLU A 503 -18.43 -9.30 10.22
C GLU A 503 -19.29 -9.51 11.48
N SER A 504 -18.80 -9.02 12.62
CA SER A 504 -19.43 -9.19 13.94
C SER A 504 -19.71 -10.66 14.30
N ILE A 505 -18.66 -11.50 14.24
CA ILE A 505 -18.73 -12.93 14.54
C ILE A 505 -18.29 -13.19 15.98
N TYR A 506 -19.19 -13.74 16.80
CA TYR A 506 -18.94 -14.09 18.20
C TYR A 506 -18.46 -15.53 18.31
N SER A 507 -17.31 -15.75 18.92
CA SER A 507 -16.71 -17.08 19.14
C SER A 507 -15.90 -17.09 20.44
N THR A 508 -15.25 -18.22 20.71
CA THR A 508 -14.22 -18.41 21.74
C THR A 508 -13.04 -17.46 21.55
N GLY A 509 -12.25 -17.23 22.61
CA GLY A 509 -11.05 -16.41 22.52
C GLY A 509 -10.30 -16.29 23.85
N VAL A 510 -9.12 -15.67 23.80
CA VAL A 510 -8.33 -15.30 24.98
C VAL A 510 -8.46 -13.80 25.19
N LEU A 511 -8.76 -13.37 26.42
CA LEU A 511 -9.00 -11.97 26.75
C LEU A 511 -7.68 -11.22 26.95
N GLU A 512 -7.39 -10.30 26.01
CA GLU A 512 -6.22 -9.42 25.94
C GLU A 512 -5.75 -8.93 27.32
N GLY A 513 -4.45 -9.08 27.60
CA GLY A 513 -3.84 -8.59 28.85
C GLY A 513 -4.29 -9.29 30.14
N THR A 514 -5.20 -10.28 30.08
CA THR A 514 -5.73 -10.97 31.27
C THR A 514 -5.49 -12.48 31.35
N LEU A 515 -5.05 -13.10 30.25
CA LEU A 515 -4.71 -14.54 30.17
C LEU A 515 -5.88 -15.43 30.63
N LYS A 516 -7.07 -15.13 30.10
CA LYS A 516 -8.33 -15.81 30.45
C LYS A 516 -9.12 -16.15 29.20
N ASN A 517 -9.54 -17.41 29.12
CA ASN A 517 -10.56 -17.84 28.18
C ASN A 517 -11.86 -17.05 28.36
N GLY A 518 -12.54 -16.80 27.25
CA GLY A 518 -13.81 -16.09 27.20
C GLY A 518 -14.31 -16.01 25.76
N TYR A 519 -15.19 -15.06 25.50
CA TYR A 519 -15.85 -14.92 24.21
C TYR A 519 -15.76 -13.49 23.72
N LEU A 520 -15.49 -13.32 22.43
CA LEU A 520 -15.26 -12.01 21.83
C LEU A 520 -15.73 -11.95 20.39
N ILE A 521 -15.93 -10.72 19.91
CA ILE A 521 -16.43 -10.43 18.56
C ILE A 521 -15.23 -10.02 17.70
N MET A 522 -14.99 -10.74 16.61
CA MET A 522 -14.01 -10.35 15.58
C MET A 522 -14.72 -10.08 14.26
N SER A 523 -14.02 -9.42 13.34
CA SER A 523 -14.47 -9.22 11.96
C SER A 523 -13.30 -9.43 11.02
N GLY A 524 -13.52 -10.17 9.93
CA GLY A 524 -12.48 -10.49 8.96
C GLY A 524 -12.89 -11.62 8.03
N THR A 525 -12.23 -11.75 6.88
CA THR A 525 -12.33 -12.96 6.05
C THR A 525 -11.84 -14.21 6.82
N SER A 526 -10.95 -14.03 7.80
CA SER A 526 -10.59 -15.05 8.81
C SER A 526 -11.76 -15.63 9.60
N MET A 527 -12.87 -14.91 9.75
CA MET A 527 -14.05 -15.42 10.45
C MET A 527 -15.06 -16.06 9.49
N ALA A 528 -14.99 -15.72 8.19
CA ALA A 528 -15.81 -16.32 7.15
C ALA A 528 -15.28 -17.70 6.71
N SER A 529 -13.96 -17.82 6.51
CA SER A 529 -13.29 -19.07 6.12
C SER A 529 -13.66 -20.29 6.99
N PRO A 530 -13.59 -20.22 8.34
CA PRO A 530 -13.94 -21.35 9.20
C PRO A 530 -15.43 -21.76 9.15
N VAL A 531 -16.34 -20.84 8.78
CA VAL A 531 -17.76 -21.19 8.55
C VAL A 531 -17.89 -22.09 7.33
N VAL A 532 -17.11 -21.84 6.27
CA VAL A 532 -17.08 -22.66 5.06
C VAL A 532 -16.32 -23.97 5.31
N ALA A 533 -15.21 -23.96 6.03
CA ALA A 533 -14.48 -25.17 6.41
C ALA A 533 -15.36 -26.13 7.24
N ALA A 534 -16.16 -25.60 8.17
CA ALA A 534 -17.13 -26.39 8.92
C ALA A 534 -18.30 -26.90 8.06
N ALA A 535 -18.73 -26.14 7.03
CA ALA A 535 -19.70 -26.62 6.06
C ALA A 535 -19.12 -27.74 5.17
N ALA A 536 -17.86 -27.64 4.75
CA ALA A 536 -17.14 -28.72 4.05
C ALA A 536 -17.07 -30.00 4.90
N ALA A 537 -16.75 -29.86 6.19
CA ALA A 537 -16.72 -30.99 7.12
C ALA A 537 -18.11 -31.58 7.38
N LEU A 538 -19.18 -30.78 7.38
CA LEU A 538 -20.56 -31.28 7.41
C LEU A 538 -20.93 -32.05 6.14
N VAL A 539 -20.46 -31.63 4.97
CA VAL A 539 -20.64 -32.36 3.69
C VAL A 539 -19.88 -33.69 3.71
N GLN A 540 -18.62 -33.71 4.13
CA GLN A 540 -17.85 -34.96 4.28
C GLN A 540 -18.42 -35.89 5.37
N ALA A 541 -19.02 -35.35 6.43
CA ALA A 541 -19.74 -36.18 7.42
C ALA A 541 -21.06 -36.74 6.85
N ALA A 542 -21.70 -36.03 5.91
CA ALA A 542 -22.90 -36.47 5.21
C ALA A 542 -22.60 -37.55 4.18
N ASP A 543 -21.48 -37.44 3.45
CA ASP A 543 -20.92 -38.52 2.62
C ASP A 543 -19.37 -38.49 2.55
N PRO A 544 -18.66 -39.41 3.25
CA PRO A 544 -17.20 -39.41 3.32
C PRO A 544 -16.48 -39.85 2.04
N ASP A 545 -17.20 -40.41 1.07
CA ASP A 545 -16.63 -40.94 -0.17
C ASP A 545 -16.46 -39.86 -1.27
N LEU A 546 -16.89 -38.61 -1.01
CA LEU A 546 -16.75 -37.47 -1.92
C LEU A 546 -15.30 -36.98 -2.00
N SER A 547 -14.81 -36.75 -3.22
CA SER A 547 -13.53 -36.07 -3.44
C SER A 547 -13.57 -34.61 -2.97
N ALA A 548 -12.40 -34.01 -2.74
CA ALA A 548 -12.33 -32.61 -2.29
C ALA A 548 -12.91 -31.64 -3.33
N ALA A 549 -12.71 -31.89 -4.63
CA ALA A 549 -13.37 -31.19 -5.72
C ALA A 549 -14.91 -31.30 -5.67
N GLU A 550 -15.47 -32.49 -5.40
CA GLU A 550 -16.92 -32.68 -5.25
C GLU A 550 -17.49 -32.00 -4.01
N VAL A 551 -16.76 -31.96 -2.89
CA VAL A 551 -17.16 -31.19 -1.70
C VAL A 551 -17.20 -29.69 -2.02
N LYS A 552 -16.21 -29.19 -2.76
CA LYS A 552 -16.17 -27.79 -3.23
C LYS A 552 -17.32 -27.46 -4.19
N ASP A 553 -17.62 -28.34 -5.15
CA ASP A 553 -18.80 -28.23 -6.03
C ASP A 553 -20.11 -28.19 -5.21
N VAL A 554 -20.32 -29.16 -4.30
CA VAL A 554 -21.52 -29.25 -3.45
C VAL A 554 -21.75 -27.94 -2.70
N LEU A 555 -20.72 -27.35 -2.09
CA LEU A 555 -20.83 -26.08 -1.37
C LEU A 555 -21.20 -24.92 -2.31
N CYS A 556 -20.50 -24.78 -3.44
CA CYS A 556 -20.72 -23.72 -4.41
C CYS A 556 -22.13 -23.80 -5.04
N ARG A 557 -22.54 -24.96 -5.56
CA ARG A 557 -23.84 -25.12 -6.25
C ARG A 557 -25.06 -25.15 -5.32
N THR A 558 -24.86 -25.16 -4.00
CA THR A 558 -25.94 -25.09 -3.00
C THR A 558 -25.94 -23.79 -2.19
N ALA A 559 -24.98 -22.91 -2.43
CA ALA A 559 -24.94 -21.57 -1.86
C ALA A 559 -26.21 -20.77 -2.21
N ALA A 560 -26.60 -19.87 -1.31
CA ALA A 560 -27.70 -18.95 -1.51
C ALA A 560 -27.19 -17.70 -2.26
N ASP A 561 -27.39 -17.71 -3.57
CA ASP A 561 -27.20 -16.59 -4.51
C ASP A 561 -27.78 -15.27 -3.95
N LEU A 562 -26.98 -14.18 -3.98
CA LEU A 562 -27.28 -12.92 -3.28
C LEU A 562 -27.47 -11.69 -4.19
N HIS A 563 -26.81 -11.63 -5.35
CA HIS A 563 -26.75 -10.41 -6.16
C HIS A 563 -27.01 -10.66 -7.65
N THR A 564 -26.10 -11.31 -8.37
CA THR A 564 -26.24 -11.61 -9.81
C THR A 564 -26.32 -13.10 -10.04
N ALA A 565 -27.38 -13.56 -10.71
CA ALA A 565 -27.69 -14.97 -10.90
C ALA A 565 -26.49 -15.82 -11.38
N GLY A 566 -25.93 -16.66 -10.49
CA GLY A 566 -24.71 -17.45 -10.71
C GLY A 566 -23.51 -16.97 -9.88
N LYS A 567 -22.28 -17.23 -10.37
CA LYS A 567 -21.06 -16.72 -9.73
C LYS A 567 -20.86 -15.24 -10.05
N ASP A 568 -20.68 -14.40 -9.05
CA ASP A 568 -20.30 -12.98 -9.20
C ASP A 568 -19.14 -12.54 -8.32
N GLY A 569 -18.49 -11.43 -8.70
CA GLY A 569 -17.33 -10.91 -7.99
C GLY A 569 -17.64 -10.20 -6.66
N GLU A 570 -18.89 -10.13 -6.19
CA GLU A 570 -19.26 -9.50 -4.91
C GLU A 570 -19.58 -10.56 -3.83
N SER A 571 -20.02 -11.75 -4.23
CA SER A 571 -20.44 -12.83 -3.34
C SER A 571 -20.00 -14.25 -3.76
N GLY A 572 -19.21 -14.40 -4.83
CA GLY A 572 -18.88 -15.70 -5.40
C GLY A 572 -20.15 -16.38 -5.90
N TRP A 573 -20.33 -17.67 -5.58
CA TRP A 573 -21.60 -18.39 -5.76
C TRP A 573 -22.69 -18.03 -4.74
N GLY A 574 -22.41 -17.13 -3.80
CA GLY A 574 -23.34 -16.65 -2.78
C GLY A 574 -23.02 -17.15 -1.36
N LEU A 575 -23.99 -17.01 -0.47
CA LEU A 575 -23.88 -17.36 0.96
C LEU A 575 -23.87 -18.89 1.17
N VAL A 576 -22.82 -19.43 1.79
CA VAL A 576 -22.74 -20.85 2.14
C VAL A 576 -23.95 -21.34 2.96
N ASN A 577 -24.49 -22.50 2.60
CA ASN A 577 -25.79 -22.99 3.08
C ASN A 577 -25.68 -24.48 3.46
N ALA A 578 -25.36 -24.74 4.73
CA ALA A 578 -25.06 -26.07 5.23
C ALA A 578 -26.25 -27.04 5.14
N GLU A 579 -27.50 -26.57 5.29
CA GLU A 579 -28.70 -27.41 5.08
C GLU A 579 -28.72 -27.96 3.65
N ALA A 580 -28.57 -27.09 2.66
CA ALA A 580 -28.65 -27.49 1.25
C ALA A 580 -27.45 -28.34 0.83
N ALA A 581 -26.26 -28.02 1.33
CA ALA A 581 -25.04 -28.78 1.08
C ALA A 581 -25.13 -30.22 1.64
N VAL A 582 -25.47 -30.37 2.94
CA VAL A 582 -25.68 -31.70 3.56
C VAL A 582 -26.79 -32.48 2.85
N LYS A 583 -27.90 -31.81 2.52
CA LYS A 583 -29.02 -32.44 1.81
C LYS A 583 -28.65 -32.89 0.39
N ALA A 584 -27.68 -32.23 -0.25
CA ALA A 584 -27.20 -32.58 -1.59
C ALA A 584 -26.11 -33.68 -1.60
N ALA A 585 -25.49 -33.95 -0.46
CA ALA A 585 -24.55 -35.05 -0.25
C ALA A 585 -25.23 -36.33 0.29
N LEU A 586 -26.30 -36.21 1.07
CA LEU A 586 -27.03 -37.38 1.58
C LEU A 586 -27.66 -38.21 0.44
N PRO A 587 -27.47 -39.54 0.40
CA PRO A 587 -28.04 -40.39 -0.63
C PRO A 587 -29.58 -40.48 -0.54
N PRO A 588 -30.29 -40.68 -1.68
CA PRO A 588 -31.74 -40.71 -1.71
C PRO A 588 -32.31 -41.94 -0.97
N SER A 589 -33.27 -41.70 -0.08
CA SER A 589 -33.93 -42.75 0.71
C SER A 589 -34.92 -43.60 -0.11
N GLN A 590 -35.05 -44.87 0.26
CA GLN A 590 -36.11 -45.74 -0.25
C GLN A 590 -37.40 -45.53 0.56
N SER A 591 -38.54 -45.52 -0.13
CA SER A 591 -39.86 -45.21 0.45
C SER A 591 -40.67 -46.47 0.78
N GLU A 592 -41.34 -46.47 1.93
CA GLU A 592 -42.37 -47.47 2.30
C GLU A 592 -43.76 -46.86 2.54
N VAL A 593 -44.79 -47.70 2.38
CA VAL A 593 -46.25 -47.48 2.42
C VAL A 593 -46.85 -48.87 2.79
N PRO A 594 -48.06 -49.05 3.39
CA PRO A 594 -49.19 -48.12 3.55
C PRO A 594 -49.87 -48.13 4.94
N GLY A 595 -51.07 -47.54 5.06
CA GLY A 595 -51.90 -47.51 6.28
C GLY A 595 -53.23 -48.28 6.17
N VAL A 596 -54.03 -48.25 7.26
CA VAL A 596 -55.37 -48.88 7.38
C VAL A 596 -56.28 -48.02 8.28
N GLU A 597 -57.59 -47.99 8.01
CA GLU A 597 -58.65 -47.32 8.79
C GLU A 597 -59.82 -48.30 9.06
N PRO A 598 -60.41 -48.35 10.28
CA PRO A 598 -61.55 -49.21 10.59
C PRO A 598 -62.85 -48.48 11.01
N ASP A 599 -64.00 -49.08 10.67
CA ASP A 599 -65.37 -48.66 11.03
C ASP A 599 -65.70 -48.76 12.53
N VAL A 600 -66.70 -47.99 12.99
CA VAL A 600 -67.28 -48.04 14.35
C VAL A 600 -68.82 -47.88 14.30
N PRO A 601 -69.62 -48.71 15.02
CA PRO A 601 -71.09 -48.69 14.97
C PRO A 601 -71.78 -47.65 15.88
N GLU A 602 -73.11 -47.58 15.75
CA GLU A 602 -74.06 -46.59 16.30
C GLU A 602 -74.59 -46.95 17.71
N GLU A 603 -74.74 -45.96 18.62
CA GLU A 603 -75.38 -46.15 19.95
C GLU A 603 -76.03 -44.86 20.53
N GLU A 604 -76.54 -44.92 21.78
CA GLU A 604 -77.64 -44.10 22.34
C GLU A 604 -77.46 -42.56 22.51
N PRO A 605 -78.58 -41.79 22.61
CA PRO A 605 -78.56 -40.32 22.56
C PRO A 605 -77.95 -39.62 23.81
N PRO A 606 -77.06 -38.62 23.63
CA PRO A 606 -76.19 -38.07 24.69
C PRO A 606 -76.89 -37.24 25.79
N ALA A 607 -76.33 -37.25 27.01
CA ALA A 607 -76.80 -36.55 28.21
C ALA A 607 -76.44 -35.04 28.22
N SER A 608 -77.22 -34.20 28.92
CA SER A 608 -77.05 -32.73 28.84
C SER A 608 -76.03 -32.14 29.83
N LEU A 609 -75.14 -31.27 29.33
CA LEU A 609 -74.24 -30.43 30.13
C LEU A 609 -74.93 -29.26 30.86
N ALA A 610 -76.25 -29.04 30.71
CA ALA A 610 -76.94 -27.86 31.23
C ALA A 610 -76.79 -27.63 32.76
N ASN A 611 -76.55 -28.68 33.53
CA ASN A 611 -76.35 -28.64 34.98
C ASN A 611 -74.87 -28.81 35.40
N ALA A 612 -73.92 -28.70 34.47
CA ALA A 612 -72.50 -28.88 34.76
C ALA A 612 -71.82 -27.57 35.22
N LYS A 613 -70.94 -27.68 36.22
CA LYS A 613 -70.16 -26.58 36.80
C LYS A 613 -68.80 -26.47 36.12
N LEU A 614 -68.56 -25.32 35.50
CA LEU A 614 -67.30 -24.91 34.86
C LEU A 614 -66.39 -24.19 35.86
N ALA A 615 -65.10 -24.51 35.84
CA ALA A 615 -64.04 -23.82 36.59
C ALA A 615 -62.83 -23.56 35.68
N ILE A 616 -62.29 -22.34 35.75
CA ILE A 616 -61.14 -21.88 34.96
C ILE A 616 -60.31 -20.92 35.85
N PRO A 617 -59.01 -21.15 36.08
CA PRO A 617 -58.17 -20.25 36.86
C PRO A 617 -57.79 -19.00 36.06
N SER A 618 -57.52 -17.88 36.76
CA SER A 618 -56.78 -16.76 36.17
C SER A 618 -55.30 -17.11 36.02
N LEU A 619 -54.67 -16.54 35.00
CA LEU A 619 -53.24 -16.69 34.69
C LEU A 619 -52.51 -15.37 34.94
N THR A 620 -51.18 -15.41 34.89
CA THR A 620 -50.30 -14.23 34.86
C THR A 620 -49.56 -14.22 33.53
N TYR A 621 -49.18 -13.05 33.01
CA TYR A 621 -48.39 -12.94 31.78
C TYR A 621 -47.00 -13.60 31.94
N THR A 622 -46.59 -14.39 30.95
CA THR A 622 -45.32 -15.15 30.92
C THR A 622 -44.53 -14.97 29.61
N GLY A 623 -44.92 -14.02 28.75
CA GLY A 623 -44.35 -13.82 27.41
C GLY A 623 -44.70 -14.91 26.37
N LYS A 624 -44.96 -16.14 26.81
CA LYS A 624 -45.29 -17.31 25.98
C LYS A 624 -46.80 -17.43 25.76
N VAL A 625 -47.19 -18.27 24.80
CA VAL A 625 -48.60 -18.70 24.66
C VAL A 625 -48.93 -19.62 25.84
N GLN A 626 -50.13 -19.48 26.39
CA GLN A 626 -50.59 -20.22 27.57
C GLN A 626 -51.89 -20.98 27.27
N THR A 627 -52.15 -22.04 28.02
CA THR A 627 -53.41 -22.77 27.98
C THR A 627 -53.96 -22.88 29.41
N PRO A 628 -55.13 -22.31 29.73
CA PRO A 628 -55.74 -22.47 31.04
C PRO A 628 -56.23 -23.91 31.24
N ALA A 629 -56.12 -24.43 32.46
CA ALA A 629 -56.77 -25.68 32.83
C ALA A 629 -58.30 -25.45 32.91
N VAL A 630 -59.03 -25.94 31.92
CA VAL A 630 -60.50 -25.93 31.90
C VAL A 630 -60.99 -27.18 32.61
N SER A 631 -61.85 -27.02 33.62
CA SER A 631 -62.43 -28.14 34.37
C SER A 631 -63.95 -28.07 34.36
N VAL A 632 -64.60 -29.20 34.13
CA VAL A 632 -66.07 -29.34 34.10
C VAL A 632 -66.48 -30.51 34.96
N THR A 633 -67.49 -30.28 35.80
CA THR A 633 -68.03 -31.28 36.73
C THR A 633 -69.55 -31.38 36.60
N LEU A 634 -70.11 -32.57 36.54
CA LEU A 634 -71.55 -32.83 36.38
C LEU A 634 -71.99 -33.92 37.37
N GLY A 635 -73.01 -33.66 38.18
CA GLY A 635 -73.52 -34.62 39.17
C GLY A 635 -72.53 -35.04 40.26
N GLY A 636 -71.38 -34.36 40.38
CA GLY A 636 -70.26 -34.74 41.26
C GLY A 636 -69.11 -35.46 40.55
N ALA A 637 -69.29 -35.93 39.32
CA ALA A 637 -68.22 -36.49 38.49
C ALA A 637 -67.45 -35.38 37.75
N THR A 638 -66.14 -35.55 37.60
CA THR A 638 -65.30 -34.71 36.73
C THR A 638 -65.29 -35.28 35.33
N LEU A 639 -65.62 -34.45 34.33
CA LEU A 639 -65.64 -34.84 32.93
C LEU A 639 -64.23 -34.70 32.31
N VAL A 640 -63.93 -35.50 31.29
CA VAL A 640 -62.64 -35.57 30.61
C VAL A 640 -62.66 -34.78 29.30
N GLN A 641 -61.82 -33.75 29.20
CA GLN A 641 -61.65 -32.97 27.96
C GLN A 641 -61.15 -33.88 26.82
N GLY A 642 -61.73 -33.73 25.63
CA GLY A 642 -61.46 -34.55 24.45
C GLY A 642 -62.37 -35.77 24.30
N ARG A 643 -62.86 -36.35 25.41
CA ARG A 643 -63.79 -37.49 25.42
C ARG A 643 -65.23 -37.05 25.70
N ASP A 644 -65.42 -36.28 26.77
CA ASP A 644 -66.73 -35.91 27.32
C ASP A 644 -67.13 -34.47 26.93
N TYR A 645 -66.14 -33.61 26.64
CA TYR A 645 -66.36 -32.26 26.13
C TYR A 645 -65.17 -31.72 25.34
N ARG A 646 -65.42 -30.71 24.51
CA ARG A 646 -64.42 -29.88 23.82
C ARG A 646 -64.43 -28.48 24.41
N ALA A 647 -63.27 -27.97 24.81
CA ALA A 647 -63.11 -26.60 25.26
C ALA A 647 -62.44 -25.76 24.15
N THR A 648 -63.06 -24.65 23.78
CA THR A 648 -62.61 -23.73 22.72
C THR A 648 -62.45 -22.33 23.30
N ILE A 649 -61.26 -21.75 23.16
CA ILE A 649 -60.90 -20.44 23.70
C ILE A 649 -61.04 -19.37 22.60
N SER A 650 -61.53 -18.19 22.96
CA SER A 650 -61.64 -17.04 22.06
C SER A 650 -61.07 -15.76 22.71
N PRO A 651 -60.08 -15.11 22.07
CA PRO A 651 -59.31 -15.60 20.91
C PRO A 651 -58.51 -16.87 21.24
N ALA A 652 -58.22 -17.70 20.24
CA ALA A 652 -57.58 -19.01 20.44
C ALA A 652 -56.15 -18.91 21.02
N THR A 653 -55.42 -17.83 20.73
CA THR A 653 -54.05 -17.61 21.21
C THR A 653 -54.04 -16.74 22.47
N VAL A 654 -53.86 -17.37 23.63
CA VAL A 654 -53.76 -16.68 24.93
C VAL A 654 -52.30 -16.28 25.17
N LYS A 655 -51.93 -15.02 24.85
CA LYS A 655 -50.55 -14.53 24.97
C LYS A 655 -50.38 -13.21 25.71
N ALA A 656 -51.36 -12.29 25.61
CA ALA A 656 -51.31 -10.96 26.21
C ALA A 656 -52.15 -10.85 27.49
N VAL A 657 -51.92 -9.81 28.29
CA VAL A 657 -52.82 -9.40 29.39
C VAL A 657 -54.21 -9.07 28.84
N GLY A 658 -55.27 -9.58 29.48
CA GLY A 658 -56.63 -9.43 28.98
C GLY A 658 -57.65 -10.36 29.63
N THR A 659 -58.89 -10.29 29.15
CA THR A 659 -59.97 -11.23 29.52
C THR A 659 -60.30 -12.09 28.31
N TYR A 660 -60.28 -13.41 28.48
CA TYR A 660 -60.46 -14.40 27.41
C TYR A 660 -61.71 -15.23 27.67
N SER A 661 -62.45 -15.55 26.62
CA SER A 661 -63.69 -16.34 26.71
C SER A 661 -63.40 -17.81 26.45
N VAL A 662 -64.08 -18.70 27.17
CA VAL A 662 -64.04 -20.14 26.94
C VAL A 662 -65.45 -20.64 26.69
N THR A 663 -65.64 -21.34 25.58
CA THR A 663 -66.87 -22.07 25.27
C THR A 663 -66.59 -23.54 25.41
N VAL A 664 -67.42 -24.26 26.16
CA VAL A 664 -67.29 -25.71 26.33
C VAL A 664 -68.52 -26.39 25.74
N GLU A 665 -68.32 -27.41 24.92
CA GLU A 665 -69.34 -28.13 24.17
C GLU A 665 -69.26 -29.62 24.47
N GLY A 666 -70.40 -30.29 24.66
CA GLY A 666 -70.43 -31.74 24.92
C GLY A 666 -69.90 -32.57 23.74
N VAL A 667 -69.22 -33.67 24.06
CA VAL A 667 -68.68 -34.63 23.08
C VAL A 667 -69.06 -36.05 23.50
N GLY A 668 -69.18 -36.95 22.52
CA GLY A 668 -69.55 -38.35 22.75
C GLY A 668 -70.93 -38.44 23.39
N VAL A 669 -71.00 -39.06 24.58
CA VAL A 669 -72.24 -39.25 25.35
C VAL A 669 -72.74 -37.97 26.05
N TYR A 670 -72.21 -36.78 25.74
CA TYR A 670 -72.67 -35.50 26.29
C TYR A 670 -73.02 -34.46 25.22
N ARG A 671 -74.03 -33.62 25.49
CA ARG A 671 -74.56 -32.58 24.59
C ARG A 671 -74.83 -31.23 25.26
N GLY A 672 -74.81 -30.16 24.47
CA GLY A 672 -75.06 -28.78 24.92
C GLY A 672 -73.79 -27.99 25.25
N THR A 673 -73.95 -26.74 25.65
CA THR A 673 -72.85 -25.76 25.68
C THR A 673 -72.82 -24.95 26.98
N LEU A 674 -71.64 -24.81 27.59
CA LEU A 674 -71.35 -23.85 28.65
C LEU A 674 -70.48 -22.71 28.11
N ARG A 675 -70.53 -21.55 28.78
CA ARG A 675 -69.63 -20.42 28.52
C ARG A 675 -69.08 -19.88 29.83
N GLY A 676 -67.81 -19.49 29.83
CA GLY A 676 -67.12 -18.84 30.93
C GLY A 676 -66.02 -17.92 30.41
N SER A 677 -65.29 -17.30 31.33
CA SER A 677 -64.13 -16.46 31.00
C SER A 677 -63.10 -16.49 32.12
N PHE A 678 -61.87 -16.13 31.77
CA PHE A 678 -60.76 -15.98 32.71
C PHE A 678 -59.91 -14.76 32.34
N LYS A 679 -59.00 -14.36 33.23
CA LYS A 679 -58.10 -13.22 33.01
C LYS A 679 -56.65 -13.66 32.99
N VAL A 680 -55.86 -13.03 32.13
CA VAL A 680 -54.39 -13.00 32.20
C VAL A 680 -54.01 -11.67 32.84
N ASN A 681 -53.40 -11.71 34.02
CA ASN A 681 -52.94 -10.53 34.76
C ASN A 681 -51.53 -10.10 34.32
N ALA A 682 -51.20 -8.83 34.51
CA ALA A 682 -49.87 -8.28 34.19
C ALA A 682 -48.77 -8.78 35.14
N ALA A 683 -47.54 -8.82 34.63
CA ALA A 683 -46.34 -9.26 35.38
C ALA A 683 -45.60 -8.08 36.04
N ASP A 684 -45.02 -8.27 37.23
CA ASP A 684 -44.29 -7.21 37.94
C ASP A 684 -42.85 -7.06 37.42
N ILE A 685 -42.54 -5.88 36.88
CA ILE A 685 -41.24 -5.50 36.33
C ILE A 685 -40.14 -5.33 37.39
N SER A 686 -40.47 -5.34 38.70
CA SER A 686 -39.48 -5.34 39.79
C SER A 686 -38.47 -6.49 39.67
N SER A 687 -38.91 -7.61 39.07
CA SER A 687 -38.12 -8.80 38.76
C SER A 687 -37.27 -8.70 37.49
N ALA A 688 -37.45 -7.68 36.64
CA ALA A 688 -36.69 -7.51 35.40
C ALA A 688 -35.22 -7.15 35.68
N GLN A 689 -34.29 -7.69 34.90
CA GLN A 689 -32.89 -7.29 34.92
C GLN A 689 -32.69 -6.02 34.09
N ILE A 690 -31.75 -5.18 34.51
CA ILE A 690 -31.38 -3.94 33.83
C ILE A 690 -29.88 -4.01 33.60
N GLN A 691 -29.44 -3.86 32.35
CA GLN A 691 -28.02 -3.85 32.02
C GLN A 691 -27.30 -2.73 32.80
N ALA A 692 -26.11 -3.02 33.33
CA ALA A 692 -25.35 -2.06 34.12
C ALA A 692 -25.03 -0.80 33.31
N ILE A 693 -25.47 0.37 33.81
CA ILE A 693 -25.17 1.66 33.18
C ILE A 693 -23.84 2.18 33.73
N GLY A 694 -22.82 2.18 32.88
CA GLY A 694 -21.51 2.77 33.17
C GLY A 694 -21.58 4.28 33.41
N SER A 695 -20.53 4.83 34.01
CA SER A 695 -20.42 6.27 34.30
C SER A 695 -20.65 7.12 33.05
N GLN A 696 -21.53 8.11 33.17
CA GLN A 696 -21.91 9.03 32.11
C GLN A 696 -21.16 10.36 32.23
N ASN A 697 -20.94 11.06 31.13
CA ASN A 697 -20.20 12.33 31.16
C ASN A 697 -21.13 13.51 31.50
N HIS A 698 -20.66 14.43 32.35
CA HIS A 698 -21.38 15.67 32.69
C HIS A 698 -21.39 16.63 31.48
N THR A 699 -22.58 16.89 30.94
CA THR A 699 -22.78 17.73 29.74
C THR A 699 -23.27 19.15 30.05
N GLY A 700 -23.53 19.47 31.33
CA GLY A 700 -24.26 20.69 31.71
C GLY A 700 -25.77 20.65 31.39
N LYS A 701 -26.29 19.52 30.90
CA LYS A 701 -27.71 19.27 30.61
C LYS A 701 -28.16 17.97 31.28
N ALA A 702 -29.45 17.68 31.25
CA ALA A 702 -30.00 16.41 31.74
C ALA A 702 -29.45 15.23 30.92
N VAL A 703 -28.93 14.22 31.61
CA VAL A 703 -28.33 13.00 31.07
C VAL A 703 -29.35 11.86 31.22
N THR A 704 -29.77 11.26 30.10
CA THR A 704 -30.89 10.29 30.08
C THR A 704 -30.47 8.99 29.36
N PRO A 705 -29.62 8.15 29.99
CA PRO A 705 -29.13 6.92 29.37
C PRO A 705 -30.24 5.87 29.32
N GLN A 706 -30.58 5.40 28.12
CA GLN A 706 -31.66 4.43 27.96
C GLN A 706 -31.25 3.04 28.48
N PRO A 707 -32.04 2.40 29.35
CA PRO A 707 -31.74 1.06 29.84
C PRO A 707 -32.12 -0.03 28.84
N LYS A 708 -31.24 -1.01 28.63
CA LYS A 708 -31.65 -2.34 28.15
C LYS A 708 -32.25 -3.08 29.34
N VAL A 709 -33.57 -3.29 29.29
CA VAL A 709 -34.36 -4.01 30.30
C VAL A 709 -34.71 -5.39 29.76
N THR A 710 -34.45 -6.45 30.53
CA THR A 710 -34.80 -7.82 30.16
C THR A 710 -35.63 -8.49 31.26
N TRP A 711 -36.59 -9.33 30.88
CA TRP A 711 -37.43 -10.07 31.82
C TRP A 711 -37.61 -11.50 31.32
N GLN A 712 -37.23 -12.48 32.16
CA GLN A 712 -37.18 -13.91 31.80
C GLN A 712 -36.44 -14.16 30.46
N GLY A 713 -35.30 -13.48 30.26
CA GLY A 713 -34.47 -13.54 29.04
C GLY A 713 -34.95 -12.64 27.89
N VAL A 714 -36.22 -12.25 27.85
CA VAL A 714 -36.78 -11.41 26.78
C VAL A 714 -36.39 -9.95 26.98
N THR A 715 -35.84 -9.29 25.96
CA THR A 715 -35.63 -7.83 25.99
C THR A 715 -36.96 -7.09 25.81
N LEU A 716 -37.28 -6.17 26.73
CA LEU A 716 -38.53 -5.43 26.74
C LEU A 716 -38.45 -4.14 25.91
N ALA A 717 -39.57 -3.70 25.34
CA ALA A 717 -39.63 -2.50 24.51
C ALA A 717 -40.00 -1.24 25.31
N ALA A 718 -39.07 -0.28 25.38
CA ALA A 718 -39.33 1.05 25.94
C ALA A 718 -40.50 1.74 25.22
N GLY A 719 -41.38 2.39 25.98
CA GLY A 719 -42.61 3.02 25.48
C GLY A 719 -43.80 2.05 25.38
N THR A 720 -43.57 0.73 25.27
CA THR A 720 -44.62 -0.30 25.15
C THR A 720 -44.76 -1.09 26.45
N ASP A 721 -43.69 -1.76 26.87
CA ASP A 721 -43.64 -2.63 28.05
C ASP A 721 -43.20 -1.89 29.32
N TYR A 722 -42.55 -0.73 29.17
CA TYR A 722 -42.18 0.15 30.27
C TYR A 722 -42.02 1.61 29.85
N THR A 723 -41.99 2.51 30.83
CA THR A 723 -41.53 3.90 30.70
C THR A 723 -40.30 4.14 31.58
N VAL A 724 -39.53 5.18 31.28
CA VAL A 724 -38.31 5.53 32.02
C VAL A 724 -38.40 6.98 32.51
N SER A 725 -38.00 7.21 33.75
CA SER A 725 -37.88 8.53 34.38
C SER A 725 -36.55 8.67 35.11
N TYR A 726 -36.09 9.90 35.32
CA TYR A 726 -34.76 10.21 35.84
C TYR A 726 -34.82 11.26 36.97
N ALA A 727 -33.87 11.20 37.89
CA ALA A 727 -33.67 12.18 38.96
C ALA A 727 -32.18 12.42 39.21
N ASN A 728 -31.84 13.61 39.73
CA ASN A 728 -30.46 14.06 39.99
C ASN A 728 -29.50 14.00 38.78
N ASN A 729 -30.04 14.00 37.56
CA ASN A 729 -29.32 13.61 36.34
C ASN A 729 -28.70 14.76 35.53
N VAL A 730 -28.46 15.93 36.14
CA VAL A 730 -27.84 17.09 35.46
C VAL A 730 -26.39 17.29 35.91
N ASN A 731 -26.18 17.32 37.23
CA ASN A 731 -24.88 17.59 37.84
C ASN A 731 -24.02 16.33 37.96
N ALA A 732 -22.70 16.50 38.05
CA ALA A 732 -21.81 15.40 38.40
C ALA A 732 -22.10 14.88 39.83
N GLY A 733 -22.10 13.56 40.01
CA GLY A 733 -22.58 12.87 41.21
C GLY A 733 -23.34 11.59 40.88
N THR A 734 -24.15 11.08 41.81
CA THR A 734 -25.00 9.90 41.58
C THR A 734 -26.40 10.32 41.12
N ALA A 735 -26.74 9.93 39.89
CA ALA A 735 -28.06 10.06 39.31
C ALA A 735 -28.89 8.78 39.54
N LYS A 736 -30.21 8.91 39.47
CA LYS A 736 -31.17 7.81 39.62
C LYS A 736 -32.07 7.71 38.40
N MET A 737 -32.42 6.48 38.03
CA MET A 737 -33.35 6.16 36.96
C MET A 737 -34.39 5.15 37.47
N ALA A 738 -35.65 5.33 37.06
CA ALA A 738 -36.75 4.44 37.41
C ALA A 738 -37.47 3.95 36.15
N ILE A 739 -37.63 2.62 36.06
CA ILE A 739 -38.27 1.86 35.00
C ILE A 739 -39.64 1.44 35.53
N SER A 740 -40.73 1.94 34.94
CA SER A 740 -42.10 1.65 35.37
C SER A 740 -42.82 0.78 34.34
N GLY A 741 -43.45 -0.31 34.78
CA GLY A 741 -44.10 -1.29 33.90
C GLY A 741 -45.32 -0.71 33.17
N LYS A 742 -45.54 -1.16 31.93
CA LYS A 742 -46.65 -0.75 31.07
C LYS A 742 -47.17 -1.94 30.26
N GLY A 743 -48.43 -1.87 29.82
CA GLY A 743 -49.01 -2.86 28.90
C GLY A 743 -49.17 -4.24 29.54
N ASN A 744 -48.28 -5.18 29.19
CA ASN A 744 -48.25 -6.50 29.82
C ASN A 744 -47.59 -6.50 31.22
N PHE A 745 -46.98 -5.38 31.63
CA PHE A 745 -46.23 -5.25 32.87
C PHE A 745 -46.79 -4.17 33.81
N THR A 746 -46.51 -4.33 35.09
CA THR A 746 -46.82 -3.40 36.20
C THR A 746 -45.58 -3.22 37.09
N GLY A 747 -45.72 -2.45 38.18
CA GLY A 747 -44.64 -2.22 39.14
C GLY A 747 -43.61 -1.19 38.69
N THR A 748 -42.50 -1.06 39.42
CA THR A 748 -41.40 -0.14 39.09
C THR A 748 -40.09 -0.61 39.70
N LYS A 749 -39.00 -0.57 38.93
CA LYS A 749 -37.63 -0.85 39.37
C LYS A 749 -36.79 0.42 39.33
N SER A 750 -35.92 0.64 40.30
CA SER A 750 -34.99 1.77 40.34
C SER A 750 -33.54 1.27 40.28
N VAL A 751 -32.69 1.99 39.54
CA VAL A 751 -31.23 1.82 39.56
C VAL A 751 -30.54 3.18 39.58
N ASN A 752 -29.28 3.20 40.01
CA ASN A 752 -28.45 4.40 40.06
C ASN A 752 -27.36 4.33 38.97
N PHE A 753 -26.89 5.48 38.51
CA PHE A 753 -25.72 5.60 37.63
C PHE A 753 -24.91 6.84 38.01
N SER A 754 -23.60 6.83 37.75
CA SER A 754 -22.72 7.96 38.05
C SER A 754 -22.63 8.93 36.89
N ILE A 755 -22.51 10.23 37.20
CA ILE A 755 -22.18 11.30 36.24
C ILE A 755 -20.83 11.90 36.64
N VAL A 756 -19.82 11.82 35.77
CA VAL A 756 -18.44 12.24 36.01
C VAL A 756 -18.07 13.50 35.22
N LYS A 757 -17.16 14.31 35.75
CA LYS A 757 -16.50 15.37 34.97
C LYS A 757 -15.38 14.74 34.12
N VAL A 758 -15.15 15.30 32.94
CA VAL A 758 -14.09 14.88 32.01
C VAL A 758 -13.15 16.05 31.76
N ASP A 759 -11.85 15.78 31.78
CA ASP A 759 -10.83 16.78 31.48
C ASP A 759 -10.81 17.08 29.98
N ARG A 760 -10.75 18.35 29.59
CA ARG A 760 -10.89 18.81 28.20
C ARG A 760 -9.88 19.90 27.86
N ASN A 761 -9.32 19.84 26.67
CA ASN A 761 -8.23 20.71 26.19
C ASN A 761 -7.02 20.73 27.16
N VAL A 762 -6.63 19.57 27.68
CA VAL A 762 -5.50 19.43 28.62
C VAL A 762 -4.52 18.35 28.21
N TRP A 763 -3.25 18.57 28.56
CA TRP A 763 -2.21 17.54 28.58
C TRP A 763 -2.38 16.65 29.80
N LYS A 764 -2.19 15.35 29.63
CA LYS A 764 -2.28 14.36 30.72
C LYS A 764 -1.29 13.23 30.51
N THR A 765 -0.56 12.86 31.55
CA THR A 765 0.35 11.70 31.53
C THR A 765 -0.29 10.56 32.30
N VAL A 766 -0.37 9.37 31.68
CA VAL A 766 -0.96 8.16 32.25
C VAL A 766 -0.01 7.00 31.96
N GLY A 767 0.45 6.29 32.99
CA GLY A 767 1.43 5.18 32.82
C GLY A 767 2.72 5.61 32.10
N GLY A 768 3.21 6.83 32.35
CA GLY A 768 4.36 7.42 31.65
C GLY A 768 4.08 7.94 30.23
N LYS A 769 3.01 7.47 29.58
CA LYS A 769 2.61 7.89 28.23
C LYS A 769 1.87 9.24 28.28
N THR A 770 2.20 10.15 27.34
CA THR A 770 1.63 11.51 27.28
C THR A 770 0.49 11.58 26.27
N TYR A 771 -0.63 12.18 26.66
CA TYR A 771 -1.85 12.37 25.88
C TYR A 771 -2.27 13.84 25.89
N TYR A 772 -3.01 14.29 24.88
CA TYR A 772 -3.76 15.53 24.92
C TYR A 772 -5.26 15.22 24.73
N TYR A 773 -6.08 15.65 25.68
CA TYR A 773 -7.53 15.43 25.64
C TYR A 773 -8.20 16.61 24.92
N GLY A 774 -8.99 16.33 23.89
CA GLY A 774 -9.66 17.32 23.04
C GLY A 774 -10.83 18.05 23.72
N ALA A 775 -11.57 18.82 22.91
CA ALA A 775 -12.74 19.57 23.38
C ALA A 775 -13.96 18.67 23.66
N ASP A 776 -13.99 17.47 23.09
CA ASP A 776 -14.93 16.39 23.39
C ASP A 776 -14.63 15.75 24.77
N GLY A 777 -13.35 15.60 25.10
CA GLY A 777 -12.83 14.88 26.26
C GLY A 777 -12.24 13.51 25.92
N GLN A 778 -11.82 13.28 24.67
CA GLN A 778 -11.11 12.08 24.23
C GLN A 778 -9.64 12.40 23.90
N PRO A 779 -8.70 11.42 23.98
CA PRO A 779 -7.33 11.65 23.54
C PRO A 779 -7.30 11.87 22.01
N VAL A 780 -6.68 12.97 21.58
CA VAL A 780 -6.53 13.29 20.16
C VAL A 780 -5.55 12.34 19.48
N LYS A 781 -5.75 12.11 18.17
CA LYS A 781 -4.91 11.24 17.34
C LYS A 781 -4.28 12.02 16.19
N TRP A 782 -3.24 11.46 15.59
CA TRP A 782 -2.56 11.96 14.39
C TRP A 782 -1.97 13.37 14.57
N SER A 783 -1.82 14.14 13.49
CA SER A 783 -1.21 15.48 13.52
C SER A 783 -2.16 16.52 14.10
N GLN A 784 -1.75 17.21 15.16
CA GLN A 784 -2.57 18.18 15.88
C GLN A 784 -1.79 19.47 16.17
N LYS A 785 -2.42 20.64 16.00
CA LYS A 785 -1.80 21.94 16.26
C LYS A 785 -2.29 22.51 17.59
N ILE A 786 -1.47 22.38 18.63
CA ILE A 786 -1.83 22.68 20.02
C ILE A 786 -0.92 23.82 20.52
N GLY A 787 -1.50 24.92 21.02
CA GLY A 787 -0.72 26.07 21.51
C GLY A 787 0.23 26.67 20.47
N GLY A 788 -0.11 26.58 19.18
CA GLY A 788 0.71 27.07 18.07
C GLY A 788 1.69 26.04 17.47
N HIS A 789 2.10 25.02 18.23
CA HIS A 789 3.03 23.98 17.77
C HIS A 789 2.30 22.76 17.18
N TRP A 790 2.93 22.07 16.23
CA TRP A 790 2.48 20.77 15.76
C TRP A 790 2.98 19.65 16.68
N TYR A 791 2.12 18.69 16.98
CA TYR A 791 2.41 17.44 17.69
C TYR A 791 1.85 16.28 16.87
N TYR A 792 2.43 15.09 17.01
CA TYR A 792 1.89 13.86 16.41
C TYR A 792 1.53 12.85 17.50
N PHE A 793 0.38 12.20 17.34
CA PHE A 793 -0.14 11.18 18.24
C PHE A 793 -0.45 9.92 17.43
N ASN A 794 -0.15 8.73 17.96
CA ASN A 794 -0.40 7.46 17.26
C ASN A 794 -1.89 7.05 17.28
N GLY A 795 -2.21 5.88 16.73
CA GLY A 795 -3.57 5.31 16.72
C GLY A 795 -4.20 5.13 18.11
N SER A 796 -3.40 5.05 19.17
CA SER A 796 -3.86 4.99 20.58
C SER A 796 -3.97 6.37 21.25
N GLY A 797 -3.65 7.46 20.54
CA GLY A 797 -3.63 8.83 21.07
C GLY A 797 -2.40 9.16 21.92
N VAL A 798 -1.33 8.36 21.85
CA VAL A 798 -0.07 8.59 22.57
C VAL A 798 0.82 9.55 21.77
N MET A 799 1.30 10.61 22.41
CA MET A 799 2.18 11.61 21.81
C MET A 799 3.57 11.04 21.48
N GLN A 800 3.99 11.22 20.23
CA GLN A 800 5.25 10.72 19.70
C GLN A 800 6.40 11.75 19.82
N ARG A 801 7.63 11.28 19.67
CA ARG A 801 8.90 12.03 19.75
C ARG A 801 9.89 11.43 18.75
N GLY A 802 10.95 12.17 18.40
CA GLY A 802 11.96 11.69 17.44
C GLY A 802 11.49 11.79 15.99
N TRP A 803 12.04 10.93 15.12
CA TRP A 803 11.71 10.89 13.70
C TRP A 803 10.35 10.24 13.44
N ILE A 804 9.57 10.81 12.53
CA ILE A 804 8.33 10.23 11.98
C ILE A 804 8.39 10.38 10.45
N THR A 805 8.31 9.28 9.72
CA THR A 805 8.11 9.28 8.25
C THR A 805 6.62 9.35 7.95
N TRP A 806 6.20 10.10 6.92
CA TRP A 806 4.76 10.36 6.69
C TRP A 806 4.08 9.47 5.66
N ASN A 807 4.79 9.07 4.61
CA ASN A 807 4.31 8.23 3.50
C ASN A 807 5.53 7.50 2.89
N ALA A 808 5.28 6.51 2.03
CA ALA A 808 6.26 5.92 1.11
C ALA A 808 6.93 6.96 0.16
N ASP A 809 6.45 8.20 0.09
CA ASP A 809 7.22 9.27 -0.57
C ASP A 809 8.56 9.54 0.15
N GLY A 810 8.68 9.30 1.46
CA GLY A 810 9.88 9.47 2.29
C GLY A 810 10.04 10.84 2.99
N LEU A 811 9.02 11.71 3.03
CA LEU A 811 9.02 12.95 3.81
C LEU A 811 9.00 12.64 5.31
N LYS A 812 9.81 13.35 6.11
CA LYS A 812 9.96 13.11 7.55
C LYS A 812 9.69 14.35 8.40
N SER A 813 9.30 14.18 9.65
CA SER A 813 9.30 15.22 10.68
C SER A 813 10.16 14.77 11.86
N TYR A 814 10.71 15.72 12.61
CA TYR A 814 11.36 15.44 13.89
C TYR A 814 10.60 16.15 15.01
N PHE A 815 10.24 15.41 16.05
CA PHE A 815 9.51 15.90 17.22
C PHE A 815 10.45 15.94 18.44
N ASP A 816 10.49 17.08 19.14
CA ASP A 816 11.41 17.32 20.27
C ASP A 816 11.06 16.48 21.52
N GLY A 817 11.83 16.63 22.61
CA GLY A 817 11.55 15.95 23.89
C GLY A 817 10.17 16.29 24.50
N ASN A 818 9.56 17.39 24.07
CA ASN A 818 8.20 17.82 24.45
C ASN A 818 7.13 17.36 23.44
N GLY A 819 7.51 16.65 22.36
CA GLY A 819 6.62 16.21 21.28
C GLY A 819 6.31 17.27 20.22
N ARG A 820 7.04 18.39 20.16
CA ARG A 820 6.83 19.49 19.21
C ARG A 820 7.62 19.26 17.92
N ALA A 821 6.96 19.39 16.77
CA ALA A 821 7.66 19.36 15.48
C ALA A 821 8.68 20.50 15.40
N LEU A 822 9.91 20.19 14.99
CA LEU A 822 10.91 21.19 14.66
C LEU A 822 10.59 21.88 13.33
N THR A 823 11.03 23.13 13.18
CA THR A 823 10.91 23.94 11.96
C THR A 823 12.26 24.52 11.58
N ASP A 824 12.35 25.06 10.36
CA ASP A 824 13.52 25.73 9.81
C ASP A 824 14.78 24.82 9.76
N TRP A 825 15.96 25.44 9.76
CA TRP A 825 17.25 24.76 9.73
C TRP A 825 17.55 24.04 11.03
N GLN A 826 17.76 22.72 10.96
CA GLN A 826 18.06 21.87 12.11
C GLN A 826 19.27 20.99 11.83
N LYS A 827 20.18 20.87 12.80
CA LYS A 827 21.35 19.99 12.72
C LYS A 827 21.15 18.80 13.65
N LEU A 828 20.83 17.65 13.08
CA LEU A 828 20.49 16.41 13.80
C LEU A 828 21.55 15.36 13.50
N SER A 829 22.17 14.77 14.53
CA SER A 829 23.27 13.79 14.40
C SER A 829 24.35 14.22 13.39
N GLY A 830 24.78 15.48 13.47
CA GLY A 830 25.78 16.08 12.58
C GLY A 830 25.29 16.48 11.18
N LYS A 831 24.18 15.92 10.71
CA LYS A 831 23.58 16.16 9.38
C LYS A 831 22.63 17.38 9.42
N TRP A 832 22.59 18.15 8.33
CA TRP A 832 21.69 19.31 8.20
C TRP A 832 20.39 18.93 7.50
N TYR A 833 19.27 19.39 8.07
CA TYR A 833 17.91 19.26 7.57
C TYR A 833 17.24 20.63 7.54
N TYR A 834 16.20 20.77 6.73
CA TYR A 834 15.30 21.92 6.79
C TYR A 834 13.85 21.43 6.86
N PHE A 835 13.12 21.85 7.88
CA PHE A 835 11.71 21.53 8.07
C PHE A 835 10.85 22.75 7.72
N ASP A 836 9.84 22.57 6.88
CA ASP A 836 8.92 23.63 6.47
C ASP A 836 8.20 24.26 7.69
N PRO A 837 8.27 25.59 7.90
CA PRO A 837 7.70 26.22 9.10
C PRO A 837 6.17 26.19 9.20
N ALA A 838 5.44 25.91 8.12
CA ALA A 838 3.98 25.80 8.16
C ALA A 838 3.52 24.40 8.62
N THR A 839 4.26 23.35 8.25
CA THR A 839 3.86 21.94 8.37
C THR A 839 4.77 21.07 9.25
N GLY A 840 6.00 21.51 9.55
CA GLY A 840 7.01 20.73 10.27
C GLY A 840 7.61 19.57 9.48
N LYS A 841 7.39 19.49 8.16
CA LYS A 841 7.89 18.40 7.29
C LYS A 841 9.21 18.75 6.60
N SER A 842 10.10 17.77 6.46
CA SER A 842 11.42 17.94 5.85
C SER A 842 11.32 18.25 4.35
N LEU A 843 12.20 19.12 3.85
CA LEU A 843 12.32 19.37 2.42
C LEU A 843 13.33 18.42 1.76
N ARG A 844 13.09 18.11 0.48
CA ARG A 844 13.94 17.26 -0.36
C ARG A 844 14.21 17.87 -1.73
N TRP A 845 15.24 17.37 -2.40
CA TRP A 845 15.70 17.78 -3.72
C TRP A 845 16.14 19.25 -3.78
N GLY A 846 16.10 19.87 -4.97
CA GLY A 846 16.50 21.27 -5.17
C GLY A 846 15.48 22.25 -4.58
N GLN A 847 15.90 23.07 -3.62
CA GLN A 847 15.02 23.96 -2.85
C GLN A 847 15.56 25.39 -2.80
N LYS A 848 14.68 26.38 -2.68
CA LYS A 848 15.05 27.80 -2.59
C LYS A 848 14.63 28.40 -1.25
N ILE A 849 15.58 28.49 -0.32
CA ILE A 849 15.37 28.89 1.08
C ILE A 849 16.10 30.22 1.31
N GLY A 850 15.42 31.23 1.86
CA GLY A 850 16.03 32.55 2.11
C GLY A 850 16.69 33.17 0.87
N GLY A 851 16.09 32.97 -0.31
CA GLY A 851 16.61 33.41 -1.61
C GLY A 851 17.76 32.58 -2.20
N ASN A 852 18.40 31.70 -1.41
CA ASN A 852 19.54 30.88 -1.81
C ASN A 852 19.05 29.48 -2.25
N PHE A 853 19.76 28.83 -3.16
CA PHE A 853 19.46 27.44 -3.54
C PHE A 853 20.27 26.44 -2.71
N PHE A 854 19.62 25.34 -2.35
CA PHE A 854 20.16 24.19 -1.62
C PHE A 854 19.71 22.91 -2.32
N TYR A 855 20.38 21.79 -2.05
CA TYR A 855 19.92 20.47 -2.46
C TYR A 855 19.92 19.51 -1.27
N PHE A 856 18.87 18.72 -1.17
CA PHE A 856 18.69 17.69 -0.16
C PHE A 856 18.50 16.34 -0.85
N ASN A 857 19.09 15.26 -0.34
CA ASN A 857 18.96 13.93 -0.95
C ASN A 857 17.60 13.25 -0.61
N GLY A 858 17.40 12.01 -1.05
CA GLY A 858 16.18 11.23 -0.78
C GLY A 858 15.86 11.06 0.71
N ALA A 859 16.90 11.05 1.56
CA ALA A 859 16.81 10.98 3.03
C ALA A 859 16.66 12.35 3.72
N SER A 860 16.34 13.42 2.98
CA SER A 860 16.21 14.81 3.47
C SER A 860 17.50 15.46 4.01
N VAL A 861 18.67 14.87 3.77
CA VAL A 861 19.96 15.42 4.21
C VAL A 861 20.45 16.46 3.21
N MET A 862 20.75 17.67 3.68
CA MET A 862 21.38 18.74 2.87
C MET A 862 22.76 18.30 2.37
N GLN A 863 23.02 18.47 1.07
CA GLN A 863 24.26 18.08 0.42
C GLN A 863 25.22 19.25 0.22
N GLU A 864 26.50 18.95 0.12
CA GLU A 864 27.59 19.88 -0.19
C GLU A 864 28.51 19.29 -1.26
N GLY A 865 29.32 20.11 -1.93
CA GLY A 865 30.14 19.68 -3.06
C GLY A 865 29.36 19.59 -4.38
N TRP A 866 29.75 18.69 -5.26
CA TRP A 866 29.15 18.51 -6.60
C TRP A 866 27.89 17.66 -6.54
N VAL A 867 26.82 18.12 -7.19
CA VAL A 867 25.58 17.35 -7.46
C VAL A 867 25.34 17.33 -8.96
N ALA A 868 25.02 16.17 -9.52
CA ALA A 868 24.63 16.01 -10.91
C ALA A 868 23.10 16.02 -11.07
N TRP A 869 22.62 16.47 -12.23
CA TRP A 869 21.21 16.48 -12.61
C TRP A 869 20.98 15.55 -13.82
N PRO A 870 19.75 15.04 -14.05
CA PRO A 870 19.43 14.13 -15.16
C PRO A 870 19.61 14.70 -16.58
N ASP A 871 19.96 15.98 -16.72
CA ASP A 871 20.27 16.66 -17.98
C ASP A 871 21.81 16.81 -18.19
N ASP A 872 22.61 16.03 -17.47
CA ASP A 872 24.07 16.12 -17.27
C ASP A 872 24.59 17.48 -16.77
N THR A 873 23.71 18.43 -16.40
CA THR A 873 24.18 19.67 -15.77
C THR A 873 24.56 19.36 -14.32
N ARG A 874 25.35 20.24 -13.71
CA ARG A 874 25.83 20.04 -12.34
C ARG A 874 25.62 21.31 -11.52
N SER A 875 25.44 21.15 -10.22
CA SER A 875 25.47 22.25 -9.25
C SER A 875 26.62 22.03 -8.28
N TYR A 876 27.15 23.10 -7.71
CA TYR A 876 28.15 23.03 -6.65
C TYR A 876 27.63 23.76 -5.41
N PHE A 877 27.41 23.02 -4.34
CA PHE A 877 26.91 23.54 -3.07
C PHE A 877 28.10 23.77 -2.12
N ALA A 878 28.22 24.97 -1.59
CA ALA A 878 29.44 25.41 -0.92
C ALA A 878 29.57 24.82 0.50
N TYR A 879 30.64 24.04 0.73
CA TYR A 879 30.96 23.41 2.01
C TYR A 879 30.82 24.33 3.23
N GLY A 880 30.30 23.78 4.32
CA GLY A 880 29.95 24.48 5.57
C GLY A 880 28.72 25.40 5.47
N SER A 881 28.01 25.43 4.34
CA SER A 881 26.89 26.36 4.12
C SER A 881 25.77 25.84 3.23
N GLY A 882 25.95 24.74 2.49
CA GLY A 882 24.97 24.15 1.57
C GLY A 882 24.50 25.03 0.40
N ARG A 883 25.04 26.25 0.21
CA ARG A 883 24.51 27.21 -0.79
C ARG A 883 25.07 26.96 -2.18
N ALA A 884 24.21 26.90 -3.19
CA ALA A 884 24.62 26.80 -4.59
C ALA A 884 25.52 27.99 -4.99
N LYS A 885 26.64 27.69 -5.63
CA LYS A 885 27.45 28.70 -6.32
C LYS A 885 26.75 29.20 -7.57
N THR A 886 26.95 30.48 -7.90
CA THR A 886 26.41 31.15 -9.09
C THR A 886 27.50 31.95 -9.80
N GLY A 887 27.29 32.27 -11.08
CA GLY A 887 28.23 33.01 -11.91
C GLY A 887 29.52 32.25 -12.24
N TRP A 888 30.58 33.00 -12.54
CA TRP A 888 31.92 32.47 -12.79
C TRP A 888 32.56 31.92 -11.51
N GLN A 889 33.01 30.66 -11.56
CA GLN A 889 33.66 29.98 -10.44
C GLN A 889 34.85 29.17 -10.95
N LYS A 890 35.98 29.20 -10.22
CA LYS A 890 37.13 28.35 -10.49
C LYS A 890 37.19 27.26 -9.43
N LEU A 891 37.02 26.01 -9.87
CA LEU A 891 37.00 24.82 -9.02
C LEU A 891 38.01 23.82 -9.61
N ASP A 892 38.88 23.26 -8.78
CA ASP A 892 39.89 22.26 -9.18
C ASP A 892 40.76 22.71 -10.37
N GLY A 893 41.12 23.99 -10.36
CA GLY A 893 41.87 24.66 -11.44
C GLY A 893 41.07 24.98 -12.71
N LYS A 894 39.87 24.41 -12.90
CA LYS A 894 39.01 24.60 -14.08
C LYS A 894 37.99 25.72 -13.86
N TRP A 895 37.61 26.41 -14.92
CA TRP A 895 36.56 27.42 -14.90
C TRP A 895 35.20 26.82 -15.24
N TYR A 896 34.18 27.18 -14.48
CA TYR A 896 32.78 26.85 -14.68
C TYR A 896 31.96 28.15 -14.65
N TYR A 897 30.82 28.16 -15.34
CA TYR A 897 29.80 29.20 -15.16
C TYR A 897 28.49 28.56 -14.72
N PHE A 898 28.06 28.91 -13.51
CA PHE A 898 26.78 28.49 -12.95
C PHE A 898 25.73 29.56 -13.25
N ASP A 899 24.63 29.17 -13.86
CA ASP A 899 23.51 30.06 -14.16
C ASP A 899 22.99 30.75 -12.87
N PRO A 900 22.90 32.10 -12.82
CA PRO A 900 22.48 32.81 -11.61
C PRO A 900 21.03 32.60 -11.17
N ALA A 901 20.15 32.09 -12.05
CA ALA A 901 18.74 31.88 -11.74
C ALA A 901 18.46 30.47 -11.18
N THR A 902 19.32 29.49 -11.47
CA THR A 902 19.13 28.06 -11.16
C THR A 902 20.29 27.39 -10.42
N GLY A 903 21.49 27.99 -10.39
CA GLY A 903 22.69 27.39 -9.80
C GLY A 903 23.26 26.19 -10.57
N ARG A 904 22.88 26.00 -11.84
CA ARG A 904 23.33 24.88 -12.70
C ARG A 904 24.45 25.31 -13.66
N THR A 905 25.44 24.46 -13.89
CA THR A 905 26.52 24.72 -14.86
C THR A 905 26.00 24.77 -16.29
N LEU A 906 26.43 25.77 -17.07
CA LEU A 906 26.18 25.79 -18.51
C LEU A 906 27.14 24.85 -19.27
N ARG A 907 26.67 24.28 -20.38
CA ARG A 907 27.46 23.51 -21.36
C ARG A 907 27.50 24.20 -22.72
N TRP A 908 28.43 23.76 -23.57
CA TRP A 908 28.55 24.12 -24.99
C TRP A 908 28.77 25.62 -25.23
N GLY A 909 28.39 26.12 -26.41
CA GLY A 909 28.54 27.53 -26.79
C GLY A 909 27.58 28.43 -26.03
N GLN A 910 28.09 29.42 -25.30
CA GLN A 910 27.30 30.31 -24.45
C GLN A 910 27.72 31.78 -24.65
N LYS A 911 26.76 32.70 -24.52
CA LYS A 911 27.02 34.16 -24.60
C LYS A 911 26.80 34.82 -23.24
N ILE A 912 27.89 35.09 -22.54
CA ILE A 912 27.90 35.58 -21.15
C ILE A 912 28.51 37.00 -21.16
N GLY A 913 27.81 38.00 -20.60
CA GLY A 913 28.30 39.38 -20.58
C GLY A 913 28.71 39.91 -21.96
N GLY A 914 27.91 39.60 -22.99
CA GLY A 914 28.16 39.97 -24.39
C GLY A 914 29.24 39.16 -25.12
N ASN A 915 30.08 38.41 -24.40
CA ASN A 915 31.20 37.64 -24.95
C ASN A 915 30.79 36.18 -25.16
N PHE A 916 31.34 35.50 -26.17
CA PHE A 916 31.13 34.07 -26.38
C PHE A 916 32.20 33.23 -25.66
N PHE A 917 31.76 32.11 -25.09
CA PHE A 917 32.56 31.10 -24.41
C PHE A 917 32.12 29.71 -24.91
N TYR A 918 32.95 28.69 -24.70
CA TYR A 918 32.57 27.29 -24.94
C TYR A 918 32.93 26.43 -23.73
N PHE A 919 31.98 25.60 -23.31
CA PHE A 919 32.13 24.64 -22.23
C PHE A 919 32.03 23.21 -22.80
N ASN A 920 32.86 22.29 -22.33
CA ASN A 920 32.83 20.89 -22.77
C ASN A 920 31.63 20.12 -22.17
N GLY A 921 31.51 18.82 -22.48
CA GLY A 921 30.47 17.95 -21.91
C GLY A 921 30.48 17.86 -20.38
N ARG A 922 31.65 18.05 -19.74
CA ARG A 922 31.80 18.13 -18.28
C ARG A 922 31.56 19.55 -17.72
N SER A 923 30.99 20.45 -18.53
CA SER A 923 30.72 21.86 -18.22
C SER A 923 31.95 22.73 -17.92
N GLN A 924 33.15 22.29 -18.32
CA GLN A 924 34.39 23.03 -18.10
C GLN A 924 34.65 23.99 -19.25
N MET A 925 34.96 25.25 -18.96
CA MET A 925 35.33 26.25 -19.96
C MET A 925 36.59 25.81 -20.71
N GLN A 926 36.58 25.94 -22.04
CA GLN A 926 37.71 25.59 -22.91
C GLN A 926 38.45 26.83 -23.41
N GLU A 927 39.72 26.64 -23.76
CA GLU A 927 40.61 27.65 -24.33
C GLU A 927 41.35 27.06 -25.54
N GLY A 928 41.89 27.92 -26.41
CA GLY A 928 42.48 27.50 -27.69
C GLY A 928 41.43 27.18 -28.75
N TRP A 929 41.73 26.22 -29.64
CA TRP A 929 40.90 25.87 -30.78
C TRP A 929 39.77 24.88 -30.43
N VAL A 930 38.53 25.22 -30.78
CA VAL A 930 37.36 24.34 -30.76
C VAL A 930 36.84 24.18 -32.19
N THR A 931 36.42 22.97 -32.58
CA THR A 931 35.78 22.69 -33.88
C THR A 931 34.31 22.33 -33.65
N TRP A 932 33.40 22.90 -34.45
CA TRP A 932 31.96 22.69 -34.34
C TRP A 932 31.52 21.53 -35.23
N ALA A 933 31.10 20.41 -34.63
CA ALA A 933 30.78 19.17 -35.34
C ALA A 933 29.63 19.27 -36.37
N ALA A 934 28.81 20.32 -36.32
CA ALA A 934 27.70 20.53 -37.24
C ALA A 934 28.12 21.12 -38.61
N ASP A 935 29.29 21.77 -38.70
CA ASP A 935 29.74 22.47 -39.91
C ASP A 935 31.27 22.47 -40.13
N ASP A 936 32.06 21.82 -39.27
CA ASP A 936 33.53 21.87 -39.20
C ASP A 936 34.13 23.28 -39.05
N SER A 937 33.30 24.30 -38.77
CA SER A 937 33.81 25.65 -38.49
C SER A 937 34.59 25.63 -37.17
N LYS A 938 35.45 26.63 -36.95
CA LYS A 938 36.30 26.66 -35.76
C LYS A 938 36.11 27.95 -34.99
N SER A 939 36.27 27.90 -33.68
CA SER A 939 36.37 29.08 -32.82
C SER A 939 37.68 29.01 -32.05
N TYR A 940 38.27 30.17 -31.78
CA TYR A 940 39.47 30.29 -30.95
C TYR A 940 39.14 31.09 -29.70
N PHE A 941 39.22 30.44 -28.54
CA PHE A 941 38.93 31.01 -27.24
C PHE A 941 40.24 31.43 -26.56
N ALA A 942 40.37 32.70 -26.20
CA ALA A 942 41.65 33.28 -25.80
C ALA A 942 42.11 32.80 -24.41
N TYR A 943 43.29 32.17 -24.36
CA TYR A 943 43.92 31.66 -23.13
C TYR A 943 43.89 32.65 -21.96
N GLY A 944 43.67 32.11 -20.75
CA GLY A 944 43.50 32.85 -19.50
C GLY A 944 42.16 33.60 -19.36
N SER A 945 41.32 33.64 -20.40
CA SER A 945 40.08 34.45 -20.43
C SER A 945 38.86 33.72 -20.99
N GLY A 946 39.03 32.58 -21.68
CA GLY A 946 37.96 31.84 -22.35
C GLY A 946 37.15 32.57 -23.43
N ARG A 947 37.46 33.82 -23.79
CA ARG A 947 36.63 34.63 -24.71
C ARG A 947 36.93 34.29 -26.17
N ALA A 948 35.88 34.08 -26.97
CA ALA A 948 36.02 33.89 -28.42
C ALA A 948 36.67 35.11 -29.08
N LYS A 949 37.64 34.87 -29.97
CA LYS A 949 38.16 35.90 -30.87
C LYS A 949 37.16 36.21 -31.98
N THR A 950 37.15 37.46 -32.44
CA THR A 950 36.32 37.97 -33.53
C THR A 950 37.15 38.81 -34.50
N GLY A 951 36.66 38.99 -35.73
CA GLY A 951 37.32 39.75 -36.79
C GLY A 951 38.60 39.09 -37.31
N TRP A 952 39.48 39.92 -37.88
CA TRP A 952 40.80 39.49 -38.36
C TRP A 952 41.74 39.15 -37.21
N GLN A 953 42.31 37.95 -37.23
CA GLN A 953 43.25 37.46 -36.23
C GLN A 953 44.41 36.72 -36.91
N LYS A 954 45.63 36.94 -36.43
CA LYS A 954 46.81 36.19 -36.87
C LYS A 954 47.19 35.19 -35.78
N LEU A 955 47.07 33.90 -36.08
CA LEU A 955 47.33 32.78 -35.18
C LEU A 955 48.34 31.86 -35.87
N ASP A 956 49.41 31.47 -35.18
CA ASP A 956 50.46 30.57 -35.69
C ASP A 956 51.01 30.99 -37.06
N GLY A 957 51.19 32.31 -37.22
CA GLY A 957 51.64 32.95 -38.46
C GLY A 957 50.60 33.05 -39.59
N LYS A 958 49.45 32.37 -39.48
CA LYS A 958 48.37 32.37 -40.48
C LYS A 958 47.27 33.37 -40.14
N TRP A 959 46.64 33.94 -41.16
CA TRP A 959 45.48 34.82 -40.99
C TRP A 959 44.17 34.04 -41.02
N TYR A 960 43.29 34.38 -40.08
CA TYR A 960 41.93 33.88 -39.95
C TYR A 960 40.98 35.07 -39.85
N TYR A 961 39.74 34.90 -40.32
CA TYR A 961 38.64 35.82 -40.01
C TYR A 961 37.55 35.07 -39.26
N PHE A 962 37.31 35.49 -38.02
CA PHE A 962 36.23 35.01 -37.18
C PHE A 962 35.04 35.96 -37.35
N ASP A 963 33.87 35.42 -37.69
CA ASP A 963 32.64 36.18 -37.82
C ASP A 963 32.33 36.97 -36.51
N PRO A 964 32.10 38.29 -36.58
CA PRO A 964 31.84 39.09 -35.38
C PRO A 964 30.57 38.74 -34.60
N SER A 965 29.60 38.06 -35.22
CA SER A 965 28.31 37.74 -34.60
C SER A 965 28.28 36.39 -33.88
N THR A 966 29.14 35.45 -34.29
CA THR A 966 29.19 34.04 -33.81
C THR A 966 30.56 33.59 -33.28
N GLY A 967 31.65 34.30 -33.57
CA GLY A 967 33.01 33.89 -33.22
C GLY A 967 33.51 32.66 -33.99
N ARG A 968 32.89 32.31 -35.13
CA ARG A 968 33.26 31.16 -35.99
C ARG A 968 34.14 31.60 -37.15
N THR A 969 35.17 30.83 -37.49
CA THR A 969 36.01 31.07 -38.67
C THR A 969 35.21 30.94 -39.96
N LEU A 970 35.35 31.90 -40.88
CA LEU A 970 34.86 31.72 -42.24
C LEU A 970 35.77 30.80 -43.06
N ARG A 971 35.21 30.17 -44.09
CA ARG A 971 35.90 29.35 -45.10
C ARG A 971 35.52 29.81 -46.50
N TRP A 972 36.30 29.38 -47.50
CA TRP A 972 36.07 29.61 -48.93
C TRP A 972 36.06 31.10 -49.32
N GLY A 973 35.42 31.45 -50.44
CA GLY A 973 35.32 32.83 -50.92
C GLY A 973 34.37 33.67 -50.07
N GLN A 974 34.84 34.82 -49.56
CA GLN A 974 34.13 35.66 -48.59
C GLN A 974 34.32 37.14 -48.89
N LYS A 975 33.26 37.95 -48.70
CA LYS A 975 33.31 39.41 -48.90
C LYS A 975 33.27 40.13 -47.55
N ILE A 976 34.41 40.69 -47.15
CA ILE A 976 34.65 41.29 -45.82
C ILE A 976 35.05 42.76 -46.03
N GLY A 977 34.31 43.70 -45.43
CA GLY A 977 34.61 45.14 -45.58
C GLY A 977 34.71 45.58 -47.04
N GLY A 978 33.79 45.11 -47.89
CA GLY A 978 33.75 45.38 -49.34
C GLY A 978 34.77 44.61 -50.20
N ASN A 979 35.83 44.06 -49.60
CA ASN A 979 36.91 43.36 -50.31
C ASN A 979 36.63 41.84 -50.33
N PHE A 980 37.05 41.13 -51.38
CA PHE A 980 36.90 39.68 -51.49
C PHE A 980 38.18 38.95 -51.08
N PHE A 981 38.04 37.86 -50.33
CA PHE A 981 39.11 37.03 -49.77
C PHE A 981 38.79 35.56 -50.01
N TYR A 982 39.80 34.68 -49.96
CA TYR A 982 39.59 33.23 -49.98
C TYR A 982 40.29 32.56 -48.80
N PHE A 983 39.56 31.70 -48.10
CA PHE A 983 40.04 30.88 -47.00
C PHE A 983 40.01 29.40 -47.41
N ASN A 984 41.06 28.63 -47.09
CA ASN A 984 41.10 27.20 -47.39
C ASN A 984 40.16 26.37 -46.48
N GLY A 985 40.10 25.06 -46.69
CA GLY A 985 39.29 24.15 -45.85
C GLY A 985 39.70 24.09 -44.37
N ARG A 986 40.89 24.58 -44.02
CA ARG A 986 41.37 24.76 -42.63
C ARG A 986 41.13 26.18 -42.10
N SER A 987 40.26 26.95 -42.77
CA SER A 987 39.90 28.34 -42.47
C SER A 987 41.03 29.37 -42.56
N GLN A 988 42.16 29.03 -43.19
CA GLN A 988 43.31 29.92 -43.32
C GLN A 988 43.16 30.79 -44.57
N MET A 989 43.32 32.11 -44.44
CA MET A 989 43.37 33.04 -45.57
C MET A 989 44.51 32.67 -46.52
N GLN A 990 44.24 32.66 -47.82
CA GLN A 990 45.23 32.37 -48.86
C GLN A 990 45.75 33.66 -49.52
N GLU A 991 46.98 33.58 -50.03
CA GLU A 991 47.63 34.63 -50.82
C GLU A 991 48.29 34.00 -52.06
N GLY A 992 48.53 34.79 -53.09
CA GLY A 992 48.98 34.29 -54.40
C GLY A 992 47.84 33.70 -55.22
N TRP A 993 48.13 32.65 -55.99
CA TRP A 993 47.17 32.02 -56.91
C TRP A 993 46.31 30.97 -56.22
N VAL A 994 44.98 31.08 -56.40
CA VAL A 994 44.00 30.05 -56.05
C VAL A 994 43.33 29.57 -57.34
N THR A 995 43.13 28.26 -57.48
CA THR A 995 42.39 27.66 -58.61
C THR A 995 41.06 27.12 -58.09
N TRP A 996 39.97 27.43 -58.76
CA TRP A 996 38.62 27.00 -58.37
C TRP A 996 38.30 25.61 -58.91
N ALA A 997 38.01 24.66 -58.02
CA ALA A 997 37.78 23.26 -58.39
C ALA A 997 36.56 23.04 -59.29
N ALA A 998 35.59 23.95 -59.30
CA ALA A 998 34.34 23.82 -60.05
C ALA A 998 34.45 24.11 -61.57
N ASP A 999 35.44 24.91 -61.98
CA ASP A 999 35.57 25.40 -63.37
C ASP A 999 37.03 25.55 -63.86
N GLY A 1000 38.02 25.25 -63.03
CA GLY A 1000 39.45 25.41 -63.36
C GLY A 1000 39.94 26.86 -63.46
N SER A 1001 39.06 27.85 -63.26
CA SER A 1001 39.41 29.27 -63.29
C SER A 1001 40.34 29.64 -62.14
N LYS A 1002 41.03 30.78 -62.26
CA LYS A 1002 42.00 31.22 -61.25
C LYS A 1002 41.70 32.61 -60.71
N SER A 1003 41.95 32.81 -59.42
CA SER A 1003 41.93 34.12 -58.76
C SER A 1003 43.30 34.39 -58.16
N TYR A 1004 43.67 35.67 -58.07
CA TYR A 1004 44.92 36.08 -57.43
C TYR A 1004 44.64 36.99 -56.24
N PHE A 1005 45.13 36.59 -55.07
CA PHE A 1005 44.97 37.29 -53.79
C PHE A 1005 46.31 37.95 -53.42
N ALA A 1006 46.28 39.25 -53.13
CA ALA A 1006 47.50 40.05 -53.00
C ALA A 1006 48.27 39.74 -51.71
N TYR A 1007 49.54 39.33 -51.84
CA TYR A 1007 50.45 39.07 -50.72
C TYR A 1007 50.46 40.19 -49.67
N GLY A 1008 50.55 39.80 -48.40
CA GLY A 1008 50.49 40.68 -47.23
C GLY A 1008 49.12 41.29 -46.93
N SER A 1009 48.10 41.03 -47.75
CA SER A 1009 46.76 41.64 -47.59
C SER A 1009 45.58 40.72 -47.88
N GLY A 1010 45.79 39.56 -48.50
CA GLY A 1010 44.75 38.58 -48.85
C GLY A 1010 43.64 39.05 -49.80
N ARG A 1011 43.69 40.27 -50.34
CA ARG A 1011 42.60 40.86 -51.16
C ARG A 1011 42.65 40.33 -52.59
N ALA A 1012 41.52 39.89 -53.12
CA ALA A 1012 41.38 39.53 -54.53
C ALA A 1012 41.71 40.73 -55.44
N LYS A 1013 42.40 40.46 -56.54
CA LYS A 1013 42.61 41.44 -57.62
C LYS A 1013 41.45 41.44 -58.61
N THR A 1014 41.21 42.60 -59.22
CA THR A 1014 40.23 42.84 -60.29
C THR A 1014 40.86 43.65 -61.43
N GLY A 1015 40.23 43.64 -62.60
CA GLY A 1015 40.70 44.34 -63.80
C GLY A 1015 42.02 43.79 -64.35
N TRP A 1016 42.72 44.62 -65.12
CA TRP A 1016 44.05 44.28 -65.66
C TRP A 1016 45.13 44.31 -64.57
N GLN A 1017 45.88 43.21 -64.48
CA GLN A 1017 47.01 43.05 -63.55
C GLN A 1017 48.21 42.44 -64.26
N THR A 1018 49.42 42.76 -63.80
CA THR A 1018 50.66 42.09 -64.22
C THR A 1018 51.19 41.28 -63.05
N ILE A 1019 51.32 39.96 -63.22
CA ILE A 1019 51.76 39.02 -62.18
C ILE A 1019 52.82 38.11 -62.80
N GLY A 1020 54.00 38.00 -62.18
CA GLY A 1020 55.11 37.19 -62.73
C GLY A 1020 55.55 37.59 -64.14
N GLY A 1021 55.39 38.87 -64.51
CA GLY A 1021 55.66 39.39 -65.86
C GLY A 1021 54.57 39.16 -66.90
N GLN A 1022 53.54 38.35 -66.62
CA GLN A 1022 52.41 38.10 -67.52
C GLN A 1022 51.21 38.99 -67.18
N ARG A 1023 50.44 39.41 -68.20
CA ARG A 1023 49.20 40.17 -68.03
C ARG A 1023 47.98 39.25 -67.97
N TYR A 1024 47.15 39.50 -66.97
CA TYR A 1024 45.86 38.83 -66.74
C TYR A 1024 44.77 39.89 -66.64
N TYR A 1025 43.54 39.53 -67.02
CA TYR A 1025 42.35 40.28 -66.68
C TYR A 1025 41.54 39.46 -65.67
N PHE A 1026 41.31 40.01 -64.49
CA PHE A 1026 40.41 39.44 -63.50
C PHE A 1026 39.05 40.13 -63.59
N ASP A 1027 38.02 39.36 -63.82
CA ASP A 1027 36.66 39.87 -63.89
C ASP A 1027 36.24 40.57 -62.57
N PRO A 1028 35.69 41.80 -62.59
CA PRO A 1028 35.43 42.57 -61.36
C PRO A 1028 34.39 41.97 -60.42
N ASP A 1029 33.43 41.20 -60.94
CA ASP A 1029 32.29 40.68 -60.19
C ASP A 1029 32.54 39.25 -59.67
N THR A 1030 33.24 38.42 -60.45
CA THR A 1030 33.56 37.02 -60.12
C THR A 1030 34.99 36.82 -59.59
N TYR A 1031 35.86 37.84 -59.67
CA TYR A 1031 37.26 37.82 -59.24
C TYR A 1031 38.16 36.79 -59.96
N LYS A 1032 37.71 36.28 -61.11
CA LYS A 1032 38.31 35.15 -61.84
C LYS A 1032 39.02 35.56 -63.13
N THR A 1033 39.99 34.75 -63.55
CA THR A 1033 40.63 34.80 -64.86
C THR A 1033 40.72 33.39 -65.46
N THR A 1034 40.65 33.30 -66.79
CA THR A 1034 40.73 32.04 -67.55
C THR A 1034 42.14 31.72 -68.05
N GLY A 1035 43.07 32.69 -68.02
CA GLY A 1035 44.46 32.47 -68.46
C GLY A 1035 45.26 33.77 -68.63
N ALA A 1036 46.54 33.61 -68.96
CA ALA A 1036 47.39 34.74 -69.35
C ALA A 1036 47.05 35.22 -70.75
N VAL A 1037 46.94 36.53 -70.97
CA VAL A 1037 46.65 37.11 -72.28
C VAL A 1037 47.95 37.27 -73.07
N GLY A 1038 48.39 36.16 -73.67
CA GLY A 1038 49.53 36.12 -74.59
C GLY A 1038 49.22 36.79 -75.94
N LYS A 1039 50.27 37.19 -76.68
CA LYS A 1039 50.14 37.69 -78.06
C LYS A 1039 49.85 36.56 -79.06
N SER A 1040 49.20 36.95 -80.16
CA SER A 1040 48.93 36.16 -81.38
C SER A 1040 47.68 35.27 -81.37
N VAL A 1041 47.13 35.03 -82.57
CA VAL A 1041 45.82 34.42 -82.82
C VAL A 1041 45.89 33.44 -84.01
N THR A 1042 45.42 32.22 -83.78
CA THR A 1042 45.06 31.25 -84.84
C THR A 1042 43.94 30.35 -84.32
N GLY A 1043 42.79 30.16 -84.98
CA GLY A 1043 42.29 30.86 -86.17
C GLY A 1043 41.11 30.10 -86.79
N SER A 1044 40.32 30.78 -87.64
CA SER A 1044 39.35 30.13 -88.54
C SER A 1044 39.36 30.83 -89.90
N THR A 1045 39.25 30.06 -90.99
CA THR A 1045 39.41 30.55 -92.36
C THR A 1045 38.09 30.53 -93.11
N ARG A 1046 37.35 31.64 -93.03
CA ARG A 1046 36.14 31.89 -93.85
C ARG A 1046 36.51 32.69 -95.10
N THR A 1047 35.97 32.29 -96.25
CA THR A 1047 36.01 33.10 -97.48
C THR A 1047 34.93 34.18 -97.43
N VAL A 1048 35.31 35.42 -97.70
CA VAL A 1048 34.44 36.61 -97.78
C VAL A 1048 34.67 37.33 -99.11
N TYR A 1049 33.84 38.34 -99.41
CA TYR A 1049 33.84 39.02 -100.72
C TYR A 1049 33.97 40.53 -100.57
N ILE A 1050 34.75 41.16 -101.45
CA ILE A 1050 34.88 42.62 -101.57
C ILE A 1050 34.44 43.07 -102.97
N THR A 1051 34.13 44.35 -103.15
CA THR A 1051 33.93 44.99 -104.46
C THR A 1051 35.19 45.77 -104.86
N ASN A 1052 35.36 46.07 -106.15
CA ASN A 1052 36.53 46.78 -106.68
C ASN A 1052 36.73 48.20 -106.13
N THR A 1053 35.77 48.74 -105.37
CA THR A 1053 35.76 50.09 -104.80
C THR A 1053 35.52 50.12 -103.28
N GLY A 1054 35.46 48.95 -102.62
CA GLY A 1054 34.91 48.84 -101.26
C GLY A 1054 35.95 48.69 -100.16
N GLU A 1055 35.91 49.57 -99.15
CA GLU A 1055 36.64 49.45 -97.88
C GLU A 1055 36.11 48.33 -96.94
N LYS A 1056 35.23 47.44 -97.44
CA LYS A 1056 34.48 46.49 -96.60
C LYS A 1056 34.33 45.11 -97.23
N TYR A 1057 34.27 44.07 -96.39
CA TYR A 1057 34.06 42.68 -96.78
C TYR A 1057 32.67 42.14 -96.38
N HIS A 1058 32.16 41.21 -97.20
CA HIS A 1058 30.75 40.81 -97.25
C HIS A 1058 30.59 39.28 -97.31
N ALA A 1059 29.41 38.78 -96.89
CA ALA A 1059 28.98 37.40 -97.14
C ALA A 1059 28.53 37.21 -98.61
N ALA A 1060 28.61 35.98 -99.10
CA ALA A 1060 28.34 35.61 -100.50
C ALA A 1060 26.97 36.08 -101.06
N GLY A 1061 25.94 36.19 -100.20
CA GLY A 1061 24.59 36.62 -100.55
C GLY A 1061 24.24 38.06 -100.17
N CYS A 1062 25.22 38.94 -99.93
CA CYS A 1062 24.92 40.31 -99.51
C CYS A 1062 24.32 41.15 -100.66
N ARG A 1063 23.12 41.70 -100.46
CA ARG A 1063 22.40 42.56 -101.44
C ARG A 1063 23.13 43.85 -101.86
N TYR A 1064 24.26 44.18 -101.25
CA TYR A 1064 25.10 45.34 -101.58
C TYR A 1064 26.33 44.98 -102.42
N LEU A 1065 26.49 43.70 -102.80
CA LEU A 1065 27.39 43.30 -103.87
C LEU A 1065 26.73 43.67 -105.21
N SER A 1066 27.11 44.84 -105.76
CA SER A 1066 26.92 45.12 -107.19
C SER A 1066 27.77 44.17 -108.05
N GLN A 1067 27.64 44.21 -109.38
CA GLN A 1067 28.00 43.11 -110.28
C GLN A 1067 29.50 42.72 -110.41
N SER A 1068 30.39 43.24 -109.55
CA SER A 1068 31.81 42.83 -109.45
C SER A 1068 32.15 42.38 -108.02
N LYS A 1069 32.56 41.12 -107.87
CA LYS A 1069 32.94 40.50 -106.59
C LYS A 1069 34.32 39.84 -106.65
N ILE A 1070 35.19 40.13 -105.68
CA ILE A 1070 36.48 39.48 -105.49
C ILE A 1070 36.41 38.65 -104.21
N ALA A 1071 36.78 37.36 -104.29
CA ALA A 1071 36.83 36.47 -103.12
C ALA A 1071 38.18 36.58 -102.41
N ILE A 1072 38.17 36.67 -101.08
CA ILE A 1072 39.35 36.80 -100.23
C ILE A 1072 39.14 36.07 -98.89
N GLN A 1073 40.22 35.59 -98.26
CA GLN A 1073 40.14 35.02 -96.91
C GLN A 1073 39.91 36.14 -95.88
N GLN A 1074 39.01 35.93 -94.92
CA GLN A 1074 38.61 36.95 -93.92
C GLN A 1074 39.82 37.53 -93.16
N LYS A 1075 40.78 36.67 -92.79
CA LYS A 1075 42.05 37.09 -92.17
C LYS A 1075 42.89 38.03 -93.06
N ASN A 1076 42.87 37.85 -94.38
CA ASN A 1076 43.61 38.69 -95.33
C ASN A 1076 42.86 40.00 -95.57
N ALA A 1077 41.53 39.98 -95.61
CA ALA A 1077 40.72 41.19 -95.72
C ALA A 1077 40.96 42.13 -94.52
N ILE A 1078 40.92 41.58 -93.29
CA ILE A 1078 41.24 42.33 -92.06
C ILE A 1078 42.69 42.84 -92.09
N ALA A 1079 43.65 42.02 -92.52
CA ALA A 1079 45.06 42.44 -92.62
C ALA A 1079 45.32 43.53 -93.67
N GLN A 1080 44.44 43.68 -94.67
CA GLN A 1080 44.46 44.75 -95.67
C GLN A 1080 43.60 45.97 -95.27
N GLY A 1081 43.07 46.00 -94.04
CA GLY A 1081 42.32 47.13 -93.48
C GLY A 1081 40.82 47.14 -93.78
N TYR A 1082 40.30 46.15 -94.52
CA TYR A 1082 38.87 46.09 -94.86
C TYR A 1082 38.00 45.74 -93.64
N GLY A 1083 36.93 46.49 -93.40
CA GLY A 1083 36.00 46.27 -92.29
C GLY A 1083 34.83 45.33 -92.62
N PRO A 1084 34.19 44.66 -91.64
CA PRO A 1084 33.00 43.85 -91.90
C PRO A 1084 31.80 44.71 -92.33
N CYS A 1085 31.03 44.23 -93.32
CA CYS A 1085 29.78 44.84 -93.70
C CYS A 1085 28.73 44.72 -92.57
N SER A 1086 28.34 45.85 -91.99
CA SER A 1086 27.38 45.95 -90.87
C SER A 1086 25.99 45.36 -91.15
N VAL A 1087 25.60 45.24 -92.43
CA VAL A 1087 24.29 44.69 -92.84
C VAL A 1087 24.29 43.16 -92.89
N CYS A 1088 25.33 42.53 -93.47
CA CYS A 1088 25.37 41.07 -93.63
C CYS A 1088 26.21 40.31 -92.59
N LYS A 1089 26.97 41.03 -91.75
CA LYS A 1089 27.71 40.53 -90.57
C LYS A 1089 28.45 39.19 -90.84
N PRO A 1090 29.41 39.18 -91.79
CA PRO A 1090 30.11 37.97 -92.27
C PRO A 1090 31.25 37.49 -91.37
#